data_AF-A0A918TPH3-F1
#
_entry.id   AF-A0A918TPH3-F1
#
_cell.length_a   1.000
_cell.length_b   1.000
_cell.length_c   1.000
_cell.angle_alpha   90.00
_cell.angle_beta   90.00
_cell.angle_gamma   90.00
#
_symmetry.space_group_name_H-M   'P 1'
#
loop_
_entity.id
_entity.type
_entity.pdbx_description
1 polymer ?
#
loop_
_entity_poly.entity_id
_entity_poly.type
_entity_poly.pdbx_seq_one_letter_code
_entity_poly.pdbx_strand_id
1 'polypeptide(L)'
;MKFSGLFAALALPLGAQVYTPPKPQPAPAVPTDSAPASNNNQNQSQSPFGQEVPLLDPSAETVTVAGVTIPLGDSRVIKARFEKYLNEPAEDGEAAREYRENIDEILDLLSPQRLASLTGQRGSGPNLAEAFKLLPEAATYPGDARLSSTLAEAVYTAMLAKKDGSNLRMINEKMDEERANVARKADEMARNERANRLGQEKKVTETSEGRVEETLSPGVGEQSLRYQEHLRRLAEIEVLKKANVVRTEMGVVQSKTQYQVTMAQWFLQRRFQHVLMASRFYNQIWRDGDRTLRIEEDSDVSKLFSESLGATPTIATLDSLASEAIRDSEKAISAFEFLLERGEIHNASQRLMEAFALGEYLTPVATLPREKKRQVQGYITDLNLLYGAMQARDYGRAQELITSLKAAAKDFPAAKAEGAVAGYTLASDLAIEEAKASLLAKQSDKAAESIKQAASIWPTNPKLEEFKNMVGSSSELVTSRNDFDRLLSESNYREIAKRAEEGEFILAVRGDEERTAALKQITSNLRKIEGAIMQASEFSKRGADYAAYEQLARIREEFPDDPKLGREIELLAPRVADFTKAIDNAEKLKNRREPQLASALAHYLEAQAIYPDSELAEANIEMLLEEILPNG
;
A
#
# COMPACT_ATOMS: atom_id res chain seq x y z
N MET A 1 -47.28 31.81 69.69
CA MET A 1 -47.55 30.39 69.34
C MET A 1 -47.36 30.22 67.83
N LYS A 2 -46.51 29.28 67.42
CA LYS A 2 -46.50 28.49 66.16
C LYS A 2 -46.47 29.20 64.78
N PHE A 3 -45.29 29.06 64.16
CA PHE A 3 -44.95 28.62 62.79
C PHE A 3 -45.55 29.25 61.51
N SER A 4 -44.61 29.78 60.69
CA SER A 4 -44.46 29.78 59.21
C SER A 4 -45.62 30.28 58.33
N GLY A 5 -45.45 31.17 57.35
CA GLY A 5 -44.26 31.69 56.66
C GLY A 5 -44.67 31.93 55.20
N LEU A 6 -45.18 33.12 54.91
CA LEU A 6 -45.79 33.51 53.63
C LEU A 6 -44.87 34.46 52.85
N PHE A 7 -44.85 34.28 51.53
CA PHE A 7 -44.33 35.18 50.49
C PHE A 7 -44.36 36.67 50.84
N ALA A 8 -43.28 37.40 50.55
CA ALA A 8 -43.32 38.73 49.93
C ALA A 8 -41.93 39.18 49.47
N ALA A 9 -41.92 39.78 48.28
CA ALA A 9 -40.78 40.21 47.50
C ALA A 9 -40.26 41.61 47.91
N LEU A 10 -38.96 41.80 47.61
CA LEU A 10 -38.24 43.01 47.19
C LEU A 10 -38.35 44.32 47.99
N ALA A 11 -37.19 44.78 48.48
CA ALA A 11 -36.72 46.15 48.29
C ALA A 11 -35.16 46.20 48.28
N LEU A 12 -34.65 46.67 47.14
CA LEU A 12 -33.28 47.14 46.80
C LEU A 12 -32.73 48.14 47.85
N PRO A 13 -31.40 48.44 47.96
CA PRO A 13 -30.69 49.07 46.83
C PRO A 13 -29.13 49.07 46.73
N LEU A 14 -28.71 49.51 45.53
CA LEU A 14 -27.65 50.50 45.21
C LEU A 14 -26.19 50.09 44.96
N GLY A 15 -25.76 50.45 43.75
CA GLY A 15 -24.40 50.85 43.34
C GLY A 15 -23.90 50.03 42.14
N ALA A 16 -23.55 50.55 40.97
CA ALA A 16 -23.49 51.89 40.41
C ALA A 16 -23.43 51.76 38.86
N GLN A 17 -23.77 52.85 38.17
CA GLN A 17 -23.99 52.96 36.71
C GLN A 17 -22.75 52.67 35.85
N VAL A 18 -22.94 52.08 34.65
CA VAL A 18 -22.43 52.60 33.34
C VAL A 18 -23.30 52.05 32.18
N TYR A 19 -23.93 52.98 31.45
CA TYR A 19 -24.25 53.05 30.00
C TYR A 19 -24.63 51.79 29.18
N THR A 20 -25.75 51.87 28.44
CA THR A 20 -26.25 50.88 27.44
C THR A 20 -26.18 51.39 25.99
N PRO A 21 -25.70 50.56 25.04
CA PRO A 21 -26.11 50.60 23.63
C PRO A 21 -26.88 49.32 23.18
N PRO A 22 -27.56 49.31 22.01
CA PRO A 22 -28.73 48.46 21.75
C PRO A 22 -28.42 47.04 21.19
N LYS A 23 -29.47 46.19 21.28
CA LYS A 23 -29.52 44.71 21.05
C LYS A 23 -29.03 44.20 19.67
N PRO A 24 -28.39 43.01 19.67
CA PRO A 24 -28.55 41.99 18.63
C PRO A 24 -29.21 40.69 19.14
N GLN A 25 -29.81 39.94 18.21
CA GLN A 25 -30.61 38.72 18.34
C GLN A 25 -29.92 37.52 19.04
N PRO A 26 -30.69 36.55 19.56
CA PRO A 26 -30.17 35.46 20.39
C PRO A 26 -29.50 34.35 19.58
N ALA A 27 -28.32 33.94 20.04
CA ALA A 27 -27.66 32.68 19.69
C ALA A 27 -28.12 31.56 20.66
N PRO A 28 -28.31 30.30 20.20
CA PRO A 28 -28.75 29.19 21.05
C PRO A 28 -27.67 28.63 21.98
N ALA A 29 -28.16 27.99 23.04
CA ALA A 29 -27.46 27.49 24.22
C ALA A 29 -26.54 26.29 23.99
N VAL A 30 -25.57 26.18 24.91
CA VAL A 30 -24.63 25.07 25.12
C VAL A 30 -25.33 23.91 25.84
N PRO A 31 -25.02 22.63 25.54
CA PRO A 31 -25.21 21.53 26.46
C PRO A 31 -23.88 20.97 27.01
N THR A 32 -23.98 20.51 28.24
CA THR A 32 -22.97 19.98 29.17
C THR A 32 -22.50 18.55 28.87
N ASP A 33 -21.19 18.37 29.09
CA ASP A 33 -20.42 17.22 29.58
C ASP A 33 -20.99 15.78 29.53
N SER A 34 -20.27 14.92 28.81
CA SER A 34 -20.17 13.47 29.01
C SER A 34 -18.76 13.02 28.56
N ALA A 35 -18.06 12.31 29.44
CA ALA A 35 -16.66 11.87 29.33
C ALA A 35 -16.40 10.85 28.18
N PRO A 36 -15.13 10.59 27.80
CA PRO A 36 -14.71 10.52 26.40
C PRO A 36 -14.83 9.13 25.77
N ALA A 37 -15.44 9.06 24.58
CA ALA A 37 -15.08 8.04 23.61
C ALA A 37 -13.74 8.43 22.99
N SER A 38 -12.76 7.52 23.07
CA SER A 38 -11.40 7.71 22.55
C SER A 38 -11.46 7.99 21.05
N ASN A 39 -11.36 9.27 20.69
CA ASN A 39 -11.35 9.73 19.31
C ASN A 39 -9.95 9.50 18.76
N ASN A 40 -9.73 8.36 18.08
CA ASN A 40 -8.55 8.12 17.26
C ASN A 40 -8.60 8.97 15.98
N ASN A 41 -8.62 10.29 16.13
CA ASN A 41 -8.27 11.21 15.04
C ASN A 41 -6.76 11.37 15.06
N GLN A 42 -6.07 10.39 14.45
CA GLN A 42 -4.75 10.68 13.91
C GLN A 42 -4.92 11.78 12.86
N ASN A 43 -4.26 12.91 13.08
CA ASN A 43 -4.08 13.98 12.11
C ASN A 43 -3.58 13.38 10.79
N GLN A 44 -4.50 13.09 9.87
CA GLN A 44 -4.17 12.89 8.48
C GLN A 44 -3.81 14.27 7.92
N SER A 45 -2.51 14.51 7.72
CA SER A 45 -2.04 15.61 6.90
C SER A 45 -2.74 15.52 5.54
N GLN A 46 -3.68 16.43 5.28
CA GLN A 46 -4.33 16.55 3.98
C GLN A 46 -3.23 16.85 2.95
N SER A 47 -3.01 15.91 2.02
CA SER A 47 -2.20 16.17 0.84
C SER A 47 -2.86 17.30 0.04
N PRO A 48 -2.10 18.30 -0.46
CA PRO A 48 -2.63 19.41 -1.25
C PRO A 48 -3.26 18.99 -2.60
N PHE A 49 -3.27 17.70 -2.94
CA PHE A 49 -3.83 17.16 -4.18
C PHE A 49 -5.04 16.23 -3.98
N GLY A 50 -5.73 16.36 -2.84
CA GLY A 50 -7.03 15.76 -2.60
C GLY A 50 -6.97 14.28 -2.22
N GLN A 51 -8.05 13.77 -1.65
CA GLN A 51 -8.23 12.34 -1.38
C GLN A 51 -7.94 11.56 -2.67
N GLU A 52 -6.82 10.83 -2.68
CA GLU A 52 -6.38 10.08 -3.84
C GLU A 52 -7.42 9.01 -4.16
N VAL A 53 -7.96 9.11 -5.38
CA VAL A 53 -8.92 8.19 -6.03
C VAL A 53 -10.25 7.92 -5.27
N PRO A 54 -11.29 8.76 -5.48
CA PRO A 54 -12.69 8.50 -5.07
C PRO A 54 -13.34 7.22 -5.63
N LEU A 55 -12.63 6.51 -6.49
CA LEU A 55 -13.09 5.28 -7.15
C LEU A 55 -12.97 4.03 -6.25
N LEU A 56 -12.40 4.23 -5.06
CA LEU A 56 -11.97 3.22 -4.10
C LEU A 56 -12.42 3.56 -2.69
N ASP A 57 -13.46 4.37 -2.53
CA ASP A 57 -13.96 4.66 -1.20
C ASP A 57 -14.92 3.54 -0.74
N PRO A 58 -14.48 2.53 0.04
CA PRO A 58 -15.40 1.59 0.69
C PRO A 58 -16.25 2.30 1.76
N SER A 59 -15.95 3.56 2.12
CA SER A 59 -16.71 4.36 3.08
C SER A 59 -18.02 4.89 2.51
N ALA A 60 -18.45 4.42 1.34
CA ALA A 60 -19.87 4.42 1.02
C ALA A 60 -20.58 3.52 2.06
N GLU A 61 -20.93 4.12 3.20
CA GLU A 61 -21.66 3.49 4.30
C GLU A 61 -23.10 3.14 3.87
N THR A 62 -23.47 3.42 2.63
CA THR A 62 -24.83 3.25 2.13
C THR A 62 -24.88 2.86 0.66
N VAL A 63 -25.86 2.04 0.27
CA VAL A 63 -26.22 1.71 -1.13
C VAL A 63 -27.63 2.19 -1.41
N THR A 64 -27.84 2.84 -2.55
CA THR A 64 -29.15 3.37 -2.92
C THR A 64 -29.91 2.37 -3.80
N VAL A 65 -31.07 1.90 -3.34
CA VAL A 65 -32.00 1.02 -4.09
C VAL A 65 -33.30 1.76 -4.32
N ALA A 66 -33.75 1.93 -5.56
CA ALA A 66 -34.96 2.69 -5.89
C ALA A 66 -35.05 4.11 -5.26
N GLY A 67 -33.91 4.76 -5.05
CA GLY A 67 -33.84 6.07 -4.37
C GLY A 67 -33.76 6.01 -2.84
N VAL A 68 -33.70 4.80 -2.25
CA VAL A 68 -33.60 4.55 -0.81
C VAL A 68 -32.17 4.20 -0.42
N THR A 69 -31.59 4.98 0.47
CA THR A 69 -30.24 4.81 0.98
C THR A 69 -30.25 3.76 2.09
N ILE A 70 -29.75 2.55 1.80
CA ILE A 70 -29.65 1.42 2.73
C ILE A 70 -28.27 1.49 3.40
N PRO A 71 -28.18 1.62 4.74
CA PRO A 71 -26.92 1.59 5.46
C PRO A 71 -26.31 0.19 5.38
N LEU A 72 -25.05 0.16 4.95
CA LEU A 72 -24.24 -1.02 4.77
C LEU A 72 -23.48 -1.42 6.05
N GLY A 73 -23.37 -0.51 7.04
CA GLY A 73 -22.63 -0.72 8.27
C GLY A 73 -21.13 -0.39 8.13
N ASP A 74 -20.26 -1.03 8.93
CA ASP A 74 -18.82 -0.78 8.91
C ASP A 74 -18.20 -1.21 7.57
N SER A 75 -17.74 -0.20 6.80
CA SER A 75 -17.10 -0.35 5.49
C SER A 75 -15.92 -1.33 5.48
N ARG A 76 -15.19 -1.43 6.59
CA ARG A 76 -14.04 -2.35 6.73
C ARG A 76 -14.51 -3.81 6.76
N VAL A 77 -15.61 -4.07 7.45
CA VAL A 77 -16.20 -5.41 7.55
C VAL A 77 -16.70 -5.87 6.19
N ILE A 78 -17.34 -5.00 5.42
CA ILE A 78 -17.80 -5.34 4.06
C ILE A 78 -16.63 -5.62 3.14
N LYS A 79 -15.57 -4.79 3.17
CA LYS A 79 -14.37 -5.02 2.37
C LYS A 79 -13.75 -6.40 2.68
N ALA A 80 -13.59 -6.73 3.97
CA ALA A 80 -13.05 -8.02 4.37
C ALA A 80 -13.91 -9.21 3.90
N ARG A 81 -15.25 -9.07 3.98
CA ARG A 81 -16.18 -10.10 3.50
C ARG A 81 -16.17 -10.21 1.98
N PHE A 82 -16.02 -9.10 1.26
CA PHE A 82 -15.90 -9.11 -0.19
C PHE A 82 -14.61 -9.81 -0.63
N GLU A 83 -13.48 -9.50 0.01
CA GLU A 83 -12.21 -10.20 -0.23
C GLU A 83 -12.34 -11.71 0.00
N LYS A 84 -13.06 -12.13 1.06
CA LYS A 84 -13.39 -13.55 1.29
C LYS A 84 -14.23 -14.13 0.14
N TYR A 85 -15.33 -13.45 -0.22
CA TYR A 85 -16.25 -13.86 -1.29
C TYR A 85 -15.55 -14.08 -2.64
N LEU A 86 -14.58 -13.21 -2.97
CA LEU A 86 -13.81 -13.33 -4.21
C LEU A 86 -13.02 -14.64 -4.32
N ASN A 87 -12.74 -15.31 -3.19
CA ASN A 87 -12.02 -16.58 -3.12
C ASN A 87 -12.95 -17.80 -2.90
N GLU A 88 -14.20 -17.58 -2.51
CA GLU A 88 -15.15 -18.66 -2.26
C GLU A 88 -15.52 -19.41 -3.55
N PRO A 89 -15.85 -20.72 -3.49
CA PRO A 89 -16.40 -21.43 -4.64
C PRO A 89 -17.76 -20.85 -5.03
N ALA A 90 -18.30 -21.23 -6.20
CA ALA A 90 -19.70 -20.99 -6.48
C ALA A 90 -20.54 -21.89 -5.55
N GLU A 91 -21.64 -21.37 -5.01
CA GLU A 91 -22.59 -22.17 -4.24
C GLU A 91 -23.55 -22.94 -5.15
N ASP A 92 -23.01 -23.82 -6.00
CA ASP A 92 -23.77 -24.53 -7.05
C ASP A 92 -23.94 -26.04 -6.80
N GLY A 93 -23.57 -26.52 -5.61
CA GLY A 93 -23.76 -27.90 -5.18
C GLY A 93 -25.24 -28.31 -5.10
N GLU A 94 -25.50 -29.62 -5.09
CA GLU A 94 -26.85 -30.21 -5.08
C GLU A 94 -27.74 -29.63 -3.97
N ALA A 95 -27.26 -29.64 -2.72
CA ALA A 95 -27.99 -29.10 -1.58
C ALA A 95 -28.31 -27.59 -1.69
N ALA A 96 -27.45 -26.81 -2.35
CA ALA A 96 -27.67 -25.39 -2.58
C ALA A 96 -28.72 -25.14 -3.67
N ARG A 97 -28.78 -26.01 -4.70
CA ARG A 97 -29.82 -25.98 -5.73
C ARG A 97 -31.18 -26.36 -5.14
N GLU A 98 -31.23 -27.47 -4.41
CA GLU A 98 -32.44 -27.94 -3.71
C GLU A 98 -32.97 -26.87 -2.74
N TYR A 99 -32.09 -26.21 -1.98
CA TYR A 99 -32.48 -25.08 -1.14
C TYR A 99 -33.16 -23.96 -1.94
N ARG A 100 -32.58 -23.52 -3.06
CA ARG A 100 -33.15 -22.44 -3.88
C ARG A 100 -34.47 -22.86 -4.54
N GLU A 101 -34.55 -24.09 -5.04
CA GLU A 101 -35.79 -24.66 -5.57
C GLU A 101 -36.90 -24.66 -4.51
N ASN A 102 -36.59 -25.03 -3.26
CA ASN A 102 -37.52 -24.95 -2.15
C ASN A 102 -37.97 -23.51 -1.86
N ILE A 103 -37.05 -22.53 -1.86
CA ILE A 103 -37.40 -21.11 -1.67
C ILE A 103 -38.33 -20.61 -2.78
N ASP A 104 -38.02 -20.92 -4.03
CA ASP A 104 -38.85 -20.54 -5.19
C ASP A 104 -40.23 -21.20 -5.12
N GLU A 105 -40.29 -22.49 -4.77
CA GLU A 105 -41.56 -23.21 -4.59
C GLU A 105 -42.40 -22.63 -3.43
N ILE A 106 -41.78 -22.26 -2.30
CA ILE A 106 -42.48 -21.57 -1.20
C ILE A 106 -43.07 -20.25 -1.69
N LEU A 107 -42.28 -19.43 -2.39
CA LEU A 107 -42.74 -18.15 -2.93
C LEU A 107 -43.91 -18.35 -3.90
N ASP A 108 -43.84 -19.35 -4.78
CA ASP A 108 -44.89 -19.70 -5.73
C ASP A 108 -46.16 -20.21 -5.05
N LEU A 109 -46.04 -21.08 -4.04
CA LEU A 109 -47.17 -21.60 -3.25
C LEU A 109 -47.92 -20.48 -2.52
N LEU A 110 -47.21 -19.43 -2.11
CA LEU A 110 -47.78 -18.26 -1.45
C LEU A 110 -48.29 -17.17 -2.41
N SER A 111 -48.06 -17.34 -3.72
CA SER A 111 -48.42 -16.34 -4.71
C SER A 111 -49.95 -16.18 -4.83
N PRO A 112 -50.48 -14.94 -4.91
CA PRO A 112 -51.92 -14.71 -5.11
C PRO A 112 -52.45 -15.26 -6.44
N GLN A 113 -51.58 -15.31 -7.46
CA GLN A 113 -51.89 -15.74 -8.82
C GLN A 113 -51.23 -17.08 -9.15
N ARG A 114 -51.20 -18.03 -8.21
CA ARG A 114 -50.63 -19.36 -8.44
C ARG A 114 -51.19 -19.95 -9.72
N LEU A 115 -50.39 -19.94 -10.79
CA LEU A 115 -50.63 -20.83 -11.92
C LEU A 115 -50.36 -22.23 -11.37
N ALA A 116 -51.31 -23.15 -11.48
CA ALA A 116 -50.97 -24.55 -11.32
C ALA A 116 -50.14 -24.94 -12.55
N SER A 117 -48.84 -24.63 -12.51
CA SER A 117 -47.90 -24.75 -13.62
C SER A 117 -47.68 -26.19 -14.08
N LEU A 118 -48.33 -27.17 -13.46
CA LEU A 118 -48.29 -28.58 -13.85
C LEU A 118 -49.65 -29.17 -14.30
N THR A 119 -50.78 -28.47 -14.17
CA THR A 119 -52.11 -29.06 -14.45
C THR A 119 -53.00 -28.25 -15.39
N GLY A 120 -52.58 -27.07 -15.85
CA GLY A 120 -53.36 -26.25 -16.80
C GLY A 120 -54.70 -25.74 -16.27
N GLN A 121 -54.98 -25.93 -14.98
CA GLN A 121 -56.14 -25.37 -14.28
C GLN A 121 -55.70 -24.20 -13.40
N ARG A 122 -56.54 -23.16 -13.25
CA ARG A 122 -56.32 -22.16 -12.20
C ARG A 122 -56.35 -22.86 -10.85
N GLY A 123 -55.20 -22.96 -10.18
CA GLY A 123 -55.11 -23.44 -8.81
C GLY A 123 -55.81 -22.46 -7.86
N SER A 124 -56.41 -23.01 -6.80
CA SER A 124 -57.17 -22.27 -5.79
C SER A 124 -56.24 -21.50 -4.85
N GLY A 125 -55.88 -20.27 -5.22
CA GLY A 125 -55.22 -19.30 -4.33
C GLY A 125 -53.92 -19.76 -3.65
N PRO A 126 -53.43 -18.98 -2.67
CA PRO A 126 -52.25 -19.32 -1.88
C PRO A 126 -52.45 -20.58 -1.03
N ASN A 127 -51.44 -21.46 -0.96
CA ASN A 127 -51.45 -22.67 -0.15
C ASN A 127 -50.40 -22.59 0.98
N LEU A 128 -50.84 -22.13 2.15
CA LEU A 128 -49.95 -21.93 3.30
C LEU A 128 -49.42 -23.24 3.88
N ALA A 129 -50.21 -24.31 3.87
CA ALA A 129 -49.83 -25.55 4.53
C ALA A 129 -48.69 -26.25 3.76
N GLU A 130 -48.76 -26.28 2.43
CA GLU A 130 -47.67 -26.81 1.61
C GLU A 130 -46.43 -25.89 1.65
N ALA A 131 -46.62 -24.56 1.62
CA ALA A 131 -45.49 -23.63 1.77
C ALA A 131 -44.80 -23.78 3.14
N PHE A 132 -45.57 -23.95 4.20
CA PHE A 132 -45.05 -24.15 5.55
C PHE A 132 -44.22 -25.43 5.66
N LYS A 133 -44.62 -26.50 4.97
CA LYS A 133 -43.94 -27.81 4.99
C LYS A 133 -42.50 -27.73 4.46
N LEU A 134 -42.23 -26.83 3.50
CA LEU A 134 -40.92 -26.69 2.88
C LEU A 134 -39.92 -25.85 3.68
N LEU A 135 -40.39 -24.92 4.53
CA LEU A 135 -39.53 -24.09 5.40
C LEU A 135 -38.55 -24.91 6.27
N PRO A 136 -39.02 -25.96 6.98
CA PRO A 136 -38.20 -27.03 7.52
C PRO A 136 -37.01 -27.53 6.71
N GLU A 137 -37.27 -27.88 5.45
CA GLU A 137 -36.34 -28.55 4.57
C GLU A 137 -35.29 -27.54 4.08
N ALA A 138 -35.74 -26.34 3.72
CA ALA A 138 -34.87 -25.20 3.42
C ALA A 138 -33.92 -24.87 4.60
N ALA A 139 -34.39 -24.97 5.84
CA ALA A 139 -33.57 -24.69 7.03
C ALA A 139 -32.41 -25.68 7.27
N THR A 140 -32.42 -26.84 6.60
CA THR A 140 -31.33 -27.82 6.68
C THR A 140 -30.10 -27.38 5.91
N TYR A 141 -30.25 -26.47 4.94
CA TYR A 141 -29.12 -25.91 4.20
C TYR A 141 -28.33 -24.94 5.10
N PRO A 142 -27.01 -25.15 5.31
CA PRO A 142 -26.22 -24.28 6.19
C PRO A 142 -26.25 -22.80 5.80
N GLY A 143 -26.35 -22.49 4.50
CA GLY A 143 -26.44 -21.11 4.01
C GLY A 143 -27.76 -20.40 4.35
N ASP A 144 -28.83 -21.14 4.68
CA ASP A 144 -30.08 -20.57 5.19
C ASP A 144 -29.88 -19.89 6.55
N ALA A 145 -28.87 -20.30 7.32
CA ALA A 145 -28.62 -19.84 8.69
C ALA A 145 -29.84 -20.03 9.63
N ARG A 146 -30.69 -21.02 9.35
CA ARG A 146 -31.92 -21.36 10.11
C ARG A 146 -32.99 -20.27 10.11
N LEU A 147 -32.93 -19.36 9.14
CA LEU A 147 -33.93 -18.31 8.96
C LEU A 147 -35.28 -18.92 8.55
N SER A 148 -35.28 -19.97 7.73
CA SER A 148 -36.51 -20.68 7.35
C SER A 148 -37.16 -21.41 8.54
N SER A 149 -36.36 -21.95 9.45
CA SER A 149 -36.87 -22.49 10.72
C SER A 149 -37.49 -21.40 11.58
N THR A 150 -36.80 -20.27 11.72
CA THR A 150 -37.29 -19.09 12.48
C THR A 150 -38.61 -18.58 11.88
N LEU A 151 -38.73 -18.55 10.55
CA LEU A 151 -39.98 -18.21 9.85
C LEU A 151 -41.09 -19.22 10.16
N ALA A 152 -40.80 -20.52 10.14
CA ALA A 152 -41.76 -21.55 10.50
C ALA A 152 -42.29 -21.35 11.93
N GLU A 153 -41.42 -21.05 12.91
CA GLU A 153 -41.87 -20.78 14.27
C GLU A 153 -42.77 -19.54 14.35
N ALA A 154 -42.39 -18.47 13.65
CA ALA A 154 -43.13 -17.22 13.64
C ALA A 154 -44.51 -17.38 12.99
N VAL A 155 -44.60 -18.10 11.87
CA VAL A 155 -45.85 -18.43 11.17
C VAL A 155 -46.76 -19.27 12.06
N TYR A 156 -46.24 -20.34 12.66
CA TYR A 156 -47.02 -21.22 13.53
C TYR A 156 -47.57 -20.45 14.74
N THR A 157 -46.70 -19.68 15.39
CA THR A 157 -47.04 -18.83 16.55
C THR A 157 -48.14 -17.82 16.21
N ALA A 158 -48.06 -17.20 15.04
CA ALA A 158 -49.05 -16.25 14.56
C ALA A 158 -50.43 -16.88 14.33
N MET A 159 -50.46 -18.09 13.74
CA MET A 159 -51.71 -18.83 13.56
C MET A 159 -52.34 -19.25 14.89
N LEU A 160 -51.51 -19.65 15.87
CA LEU A 160 -51.95 -19.98 17.23
C LEU A 160 -52.60 -18.77 17.90
N ALA A 161 -51.93 -17.61 17.88
CA ALA A 161 -52.44 -16.37 18.47
C ALA A 161 -53.76 -15.93 17.81
N LYS A 162 -53.90 -16.10 16.48
CA LYS A 162 -55.14 -15.84 15.72
C LYS A 162 -56.25 -16.86 15.99
N LYS A 163 -55.98 -17.96 16.70
CA LYS A 163 -56.90 -19.09 16.89
C LYS A 163 -57.43 -19.66 15.55
N ASP A 164 -56.56 -19.70 14.53
CA ASP A 164 -56.91 -20.22 13.21
C ASP A 164 -56.93 -21.76 13.21
N GLY A 165 -57.99 -22.33 13.77
CA GLY A 165 -58.12 -23.77 13.99
C GLY A 165 -58.05 -24.59 12.70
N SER A 166 -58.46 -24.04 11.55
CA SER A 166 -58.35 -24.69 10.25
C SER A 166 -56.90 -24.81 9.77
N ASN A 167 -56.17 -23.70 9.71
CA ASN A 167 -54.79 -23.71 9.24
C ASN A 167 -53.86 -24.43 10.24
N LEU A 168 -54.12 -24.31 11.54
CA LEU A 168 -53.39 -25.05 12.57
C LEU A 168 -53.56 -26.56 12.45
N ARG A 169 -54.77 -27.05 12.11
CA ARG A 169 -54.98 -28.49 11.86
C ARG A 169 -54.16 -28.96 10.67
N MET A 170 -54.26 -28.27 9.53
CA MET A 170 -53.51 -28.63 8.33
C MET A 170 -51.99 -28.60 8.56
N ILE A 171 -51.48 -27.58 9.25
CA ILE A 171 -50.04 -27.49 9.55
C ILE A 171 -49.61 -28.58 10.52
N ASN A 172 -50.40 -28.88 11.56
CA ASN A 172 -50.09 -29.99 12.46
C ASN A 172 -50.07 -31.34 11.72
N GLU A 173 -51.01 -31.57 10.80
CA GLU A 173 -51.02 -32.74 9.92
C GLU A 173 -49.75 -32.78 9.05
N LYS A 174 -49.36 -31.67 8.42
CA LYS A 174 -48.12 -31.59 7.63
C LYS A 174 -46.86 -31.80 8.45
N MET A 175 -46.79 -31.28 9.67
CA MET A 175 -45.68 -31.54 10.59
C MET A 175 -45.62 -33.01 11.02
N ASP A 176 -46.77 -33.68 11.16
CA ASP A 176 -46.82 -35.11 11.47
C ASP A 176 -46.40 -35.97 10.26
N GLU A 177 -46.80 -35.60 9.05
CA GLU A 177 -46.28 -36.18 7.80
C GLU A 177 -44.76 -36.02 7.71
N GLU A 178 -44.24 -34.82 7.95
CA GLU A 178 -42.81 -34.52 7.90
C GLU A 178 -42.05 -35.32 8.96
N ARG A 179 -42.53 -35.33 10.22
CA ARG A 179 -41.95 -36.11 11.31
C ARG A 179 -41.87 -37.60 10.94
N ALA A 180 -42.95 -38.17 10.40
CA ALA A 180 -42.97 -39.56 9.96
C ALA A 180 -41.98 -39.82 8.82
N ASN A 181 -41.85 -38.89 7.87
CA ASN A 181 -40.91 -38.99 6.77
C ASN A 181 -39.45 -38.89 7.23
N VAL A 182 -39.11 -37.94 8.11
CA VAL A 182 -37.77 -37.78 8.68
C VAL A 182 -37.40 -38.99 9.53
N ALA A 183 -38.34 -39.49 10.36
CA ALA A 183 -38.15 -40.71 11.12
C ALA A 183 -37.89 -41.92 10.20
N ARG A 184 -38.65 -42.06 9.10
CA ARG A 184 -38.43 -43.12 8.11
C ARG A 184 -37.07 -43.02 7.43
N LYS A 185 -36.64 -41.80 7.03
CA LYS A 185 -35.31 -41.56 6.43
C LYS A 185 -34.19 -41.90 7.43
N ALA A 186 -34.33 -41.50 8.69
CA ALA A 186 -33.39 -41.84 9.76
C ALA A 186 -33.32 -43.36 10.01
N ASP A 187 -34.48 -44.03 10.10
CA ASP A 187 -34.59 -45.48 10.25
C ASP A 187 -33.94 -46.22 9.06
N GLU A 188 -34.14 -45.74 7.83
CA GLU A 188 -33.53 -46.32 6.63
C GLU A 188 -32.00 -46.22 6.67
N MET A 189 -31.45 -45.07 7.09
CA MET A 189 -30.00 -44.91 7.25
C MET A 189 -29.43 -45.82 8.34
N ALA A 190 -30.09 -45.91 9.50
CA ALA A 190 -29.70 -46.82 10.58
C ALA A 190 -29.78 -48.30 10.15
N ARG A 191 -30.81 -48.68 9.40
CA ARG A 191 -30.97 -50.04 8.86
C ARG A 191 -29.94 -50.36 7.79
N ASN A 192 -29.60 -49.43 6.91
CA ASN A 192 -28.58 -49.63 5.89
C ASN A 192 -27.19 -49.82 6.51
N GLU A 193 -26.90 -49.15 7.62
CA GLU A 193 -25.70 -49.43 8.42
C GLU A 193 -25.73 -50.84 9.01
N ARG A 194 -26.84 -51.22 9.66
CA ARG A 194 -27.01 -52.55 10.22
C ARG A 194 -26.93 -53.66 9.17
N ALA A 195 -27.48 -53.41 7.97
CA ALA A 195 -27.41 -54.33 6.84
C ALA A 195 -25.99 -54.44 6.24
N ASN A 196 -25.24 -53.33 6.18
CA ASN A 196 -23.82 -53.36 5.81
C ASN A 196 -22.97 -54.15 6.84
N ARG A 197 -23.25 -53.99 8.15
CA ARG A 197 -22.61 -54.79 9.21
C ARG A 197 -22.92 -56.29 9.03
N LEU A 198 -24.18 -56.65 8.83
CA LEU A 198 -24.62 -58.04 8.61
C LEU A 198 -24.16 -58.64 7.25
N GLY A 199 -23.95 -57.80 6.24
CA GLY A 199 -23.44 -58.19 4.92
C GLY A 199 -21.93 -58.45 4.88
N GLN A 200 -21.15 -57.76 5.73
CA GLN A 200 -19.73 -58.04 5.94
C GLN A 200 -19.48 -59.35 6.71
N GLU A 201 -20.41 -59.77 7.58
CA GLU A 201 -20.32 -61.07 8.27
C GLU A 201 -20.40 -62.29 7.33
N LYS A 202 -20.84 -62.12 6.07
CA LYS A 202 -20.91 -63.23 5.09
C LYS A 202 -19.65 -63.45 4.25
N LYS A 203 -18.58 -62.68 4.47
CA LYS A 203 -17.28 -62.87 3.80
C LYS A 203 -16.19 -63.33 4.79
N VAL A 204 -16.50 -64.30 5.65
CA VAL A 204 -15.47 -65.01 6.41
C VAL A 204 -14.92 -66.13 5.54
N THR A 205 -13.75 -65.91 4.95
CA THR A 205 -12.86 -67.01 4.61
C THR A 205 -12.21 -67.40 5.93
N GLU A 206 -12.39 -68.65 6.36
CA GLU A 206 -11.78 -69.17 7.59
C GLU A 206 -10.25 -69.06 7.51
N THR A 207 -9.68 -68.14 8.29
CA THR A 207 -8.35 -68.33 8.87
C THR A 207 -8.35 -67.83 10.30
N SER A 208 -7.78 -68.67 11.15
CA SER A 208 -7.65 -68.60 12.60
C SER A 208 -6.94 -67.36 13.13
N GLU A 209 -7.36 -66.97 14.34
CA GLU A 209 -6.70 -66.06 15.28
C GLU A 209 -6.60 -64.58 14.88
N GLY A 210 -7.46 -63.75 15.47
CA GLY A 210 -7.30 -62.30 15.43
C GLY A 210 -8.54 -61.58 15.95
N ARG A 211 -8.36 -60.75 16.99
CA ARG A 211 -9.36 -59.84 17.55
C ARG A 211 -9.92 -58.98 16.41
N VAL A 212 -11.21 -59.09 16.12
CA VAL A 212 -11.89 -58.23 15.15
C VAL A 212 -12.14 -56.88 15.84
N GLU A 213 -11.29 -55.89 15.59
CA GLU A 213 -11.69 -54.50 15.75
C GLU A 213 -12.68 -54.20 14.61
N GLU A 214 -13.94 -53.98 14.95
CA GLU A 214 -14.94 -53.40 14.04
C GLU A 214 -14.41 -52.02 13.61
N THR A 215 -13.76 -51.94 12.44
CA THR A 215 -13.48 -50.65 11.80
C THR A 215 -14.80 -50.06 11.33
N LEU A 216 -15.49 -49.34 12.22
CA LEU A 216 -16.57 -48.43 11.87
C LEU A 216 -16.01 -47.45 10.83
N SER A 217 -16.56 -47.48 9.61
CA SER A 217 -16.22 -46.47 8.61
C SER A 217 -16.80 -45.13 9.10
N PRO A 218 -15.97 -44.12 9.43
CA PRO A 218 -16.47 -42.86 9.96
C PRO A 218 -17.39 -42.20 8.91
N GLY A 219 -18.65 -41.93 9.28
CA GLY A 219 -19.56 -41.12 8.47
C GLY A 219 -20.76 -41.82 7.81
N VAL A 220 -21.07 -43.08 8.12
CA VAL A 220 -22.27 -43.79 7.61
C VAL A 220 -23.20 -44.17 8.76
N GLY A 221 -24.51 -44.20 8.52
CA GLY A 221 -25.49 -44.70 9.49
C GLY A 221 -25.78 -43.78 10.67
N GLU A 222 -25.94 -44.34 11.87
CA GLU A 222 -26.24 -43.62 13.12
C GLU A 222 -25.15 -42.61 13.51
N GLN A 223 -23.91 -42.83 13.07
CA GLN A 223 -22.80 -41.91 13.28
C GLN A 223 -22.64 -40.87 12.16
N SER A 224 -23.48 -40.92 11.11
CA SER A 224 -23.43 -39.94 10.03
C SER A 224 -24.00 -38.58 10.47
N LEU A 225 -23.38 -37.50 9.98
CA LEU A 225 -23.88 -36.14 10.20
C LEU A 225 -25.32 -35.97 9.67
N ARG A 226 -25.67 -36.67 8.58
CA ARG A 226 -27.04 -36.68 8.03
C ARG A 226 -28.06 -37.30 8.99
N TYR A 227 -27.71 -38.41 9.63
CA TYR A 227 -28.59 -39.03 10.64
C TYR A 227 -28.74 -38.15 11.88
N GLN A 228 -27.64 -37.55 12.37
CA GLN A 228 -27.69 -36.59 13.48
C GLN A 228 -28.57 -35.38 13.15
N GLU A 229 -28.52 -34.88 11.91
CA GLU A 229 -29.39 -33.80 11.46
C GLU A 229 -30.86 -34.22 11.42
N HIS A 230 -31.18 -35.45 10.99
CA HIS A 230 -32.55 -35.99 11.06
C HIS A 230 -33.06 -36.11 12.50
N LEU A 231 -32.23 -36.55 13.45
CA LEU A 231 -32.60 -36.59 14.87
C LEU A 231 -32.83 -35.19 15.45
N ARG A 232 -31.96 -34.23 15.10
CA ARG A 232 -32.12 -32.83 15.49
C ARG A 232 -33.41 -32.23 14.93
N ARG A 233 -33.73 -32.54 13.67
CA ARG A 233 -34.96 -32.14 12.99
C ARG A 233 -36.20 -32.69 13.70
N LEU A 234 -36.20 -33.97 14.09
CA LEU A 234 -37.28 -34.56 14.88
C LEU A 234 -37.47 -33.84 16.22
N ALA A 235 -36.37 -33.51 16.90
CA ALA A 235 -36.43 -32.75 18.15
C ALA A 235 -36.96 -31.32 17.93
N GLU A 236 -36.56 -30.64 16.86
CA GLU A 236 -37.06 -29.30 16.50
C GLU A 236 -38.58 -29.33 16.23
N ILE A 237 -39.07 -30.29 15.44
CA ILE A 237 -40.52 -30.47 15.21
C ILE A 237 -41.25 -30.73 16.53
N GLU A 238 -40.70 -31.57 17.41
CA GLU A 238 -41.30 -31.83 18.72
C GLU A 238 -41.28 -30.62 19.65
N VAL A 239 -40.21 -29.84 19.65
CA VAL A 239 -40.10 -28.58 20.40
C VAL A 239 -41.13 -27.59 19.88
N LEU A 240 -41.30 -27.46 18.57
CA LEU A 240 -42.35 -26.62 17.98
C LEU A 240 -43.73 -27.09 18.42
N LYS A 241 -44.01 -28.40 18.44
CA LYS A 241 -45.30 -28.90 18.94
C LYS A 241 -45.49 -28.65 20.45
N LYS A 242 -44.43 -28.75 21.27
CA LYS A 242 -44.49 -28.64 22.75
C LYS A 242 -44.44 -27.21 23.30
N ALA A 243 -43.53 -26.37 22.80
CA ALA A 243 -43.38 -24.97 23.22
C ALA A 243 -44.69 -24.17 23.07
N ASN A 244 -45.57 -24.62 22.20
CA ASN A 244 -46.83 -23.98 21.88
C ASN A 244 -48.00 -24.33 22.81
N VAL A 245 -47.90 -25.38 23.62
CA VAL A 245 -48.85 -25.59 24.74
C VAL A 245 -48.66 -24.53 25.85
N VAL A 246 -47.47 -23.93 25.93
CA VAL A 246 -47.12 -22.86 26.88
C VAL A 246 -47.36 -21.46 26.28
N ARG A 247 -47.17 -21.28 24.96
CA ARG A 247 -47.34 -19.99 24.26
C ARG A 247 -48.79 -19.62 23.90
N THR A 248 -49.79 -20.44 24.23
CA THR A 248 -51.23 -20.15 24.04
C THR A 248 -51.72 -18.88 24.74
N GLU A 249 -50.92 -18.32 25.66
CA GLU A 249 -51.22 -17.07 26.38
C GLU A 249 -50.76 -15.80 25.62
N MET A 250 -50.04 -15.92 24.50
CA MET A 250 -49.53 -14.76 23.77
C MET A 250 -50.64 -14.06 22.96
N GLY A 251 -50.80 -12.76 23.18
CA GLY A 251 -51.78 -11.94 22.49
C GLY A 251 -51.48 -11.73 21.00
N VAL A 252 -52.53 -11.58 20.18
CA VAL A 252 -52.45 -11.32 18.74
C VAL A 252 -51.53 -10.13 18.41
N VAL A 253 -51.59 -9.07 19.22
CA VAL A 253 -50.77 -7.86 19.04
C VAL A 253 -49.28 -8.18 19.21
N GLN A 254 -48.92 -8.90 20.27
CA GLN A 254 -47.53 -9.24 20.56
C GLN A 254 -46.94 -10.15 19.48
N SER A 255 -47.69 -11.17 19.04
CA SER A 255 -47.27 -12.04 17.95
C SER A 255 -47.08 -11.28 16.63
N LYS A 256 -47.98 -10.34 16.32
CA LYS A 256 -47.88 -9.48 15.13
C LYS A 256 -46.63 -8.59 15.18
N THR A 257 -46.36 -7.93 16.31
CA THR A 257 -45.15 -7.11 16.49
C THR A 257 -43.88 -7.93 16.36
N GLN A 258 -43.78 -9.09 17.02
CA GLN A 258 -42.58 -9.95 16.93
C GLN A 258 -42.29 -10.40 15.50
N TYR A 259 -43.34 -10.74 14.74
CA TYR A 259 -43.22 -11.11 13.33
C TYR A 259 -42.67 -9.95 12.49
N GLN A 260 -43.22 -8.74 12.68
CA GLN A 260 -42.77 -7.53 11.97
C GLN A 260 -41.32 -7.17 12.27
N VAL A 261 -40.88 -7.28 13.54
CA VAL A 261 -39.48 -7.07 13.94
C VAL A 261 -38.56 -8.06 13.22
N THR A 262 -38.96 -9.32 13.16
CA THR A 262 -38.19 -10.37 12.46
C THR A 262 -38.04 -10.07 10.97
N MET A 263 -39.10 -9.61 10.31
CA MET A 263 -39.04 -9.18 8.91
C MET A 263 -38.06 -8.01 8.70
N ALA A 264 -38.12 -7.00 9.57
CA ALA A 264 -37.25 -5.84 9.49
C ALA A 264 -35.77 -6.22 9.73
N GLN A 265 -35.51 -7.13 10.68
CA GLN A 265 -34.17 -7.66 10.93
C GLN A 265 -33.62 -8.37 9.68
N TRP A 266 -34.41 -9.22 9.02
CA TRP A 266 -33.97 -9.90 7.80
C TRP A 266 -33.72 -8.94 6.65
N PHE A 267 -34.50 -7.87 6.55
CA PHE A 267 -34.24 -6.81 5.57
C PHE A 267 -32.89 -6.14 5.80
N LEU A 268 -32.57 -5.75 7.03
CA LEU A 268 -31.25 -5.19 7.39
C LEU A 268 -30.11 -6.19 7.18
N GLN A 269 -30.37 -7.48 7.38
CA GLN A 269 -29.40 -8.55 7.10
C GLN A 269 -29.30 -8.92 5.61
N ARG A 270 -30.00 -8.20 4.72
CA ARG A 270 -30.02 -8.42 3.26
C ARG A 270 -30.54 -9.81 2.88
N ARG A 271 -31.43 -10.38 3.71
CA ARG A 271 -32.11 -11.67 3.51
C ARG A 271 -33.44 -11.47 2.80
N PHE A 272 -33.39 -10.88 1.61
CA PHE A 272 -34.59 -10.38 0.92
C PHE A 272 -35.59 -11.48 0.54
N GLN A 273 -35.13 -12.69 0.18
CA GLN A 273 -36.02 -13.82 -0.09
C GLN A 273 -36.85 -14.19 1.14
N HIS A 274 -36.25 -14.21 2.34
CA HIS A 274 -36.98 -14.43 3.59
C HIS A 274 -37.94 -13.30 3.92
N VAL A 275 -37.61 -12.05 3.59
CA VAL A 275 -38.55 -10.90 3.70
C VAL A 275 -39.78 -11.12 2.81
N LEU A 276 -39.58 -11.55 1.56
CA LEU A 276 -40.68 -11.85 0.63
C LEU A 276 -41.55 -13.01 1.12
N MET A 277 -40.95 -14.13 1.53
CA MET A 277 -41.69 -15.26 2.10
C MET A 277 -42.50 -14.81 3.33
N ALA A 278 -41.86 -14.08 4.25
CA ALA A 278 -42.48 -13.60 5.47
C ALA A 278 -43.64 -12.63 5.21
N SER A 279 -43.45 -11.69 4.29
CA SER A 279 -44.50 -10.76 3.83
C SER A 279 -45.71 -11.50 3.28
N ARG A 280 -45.48 -12.50 2.42
CA ARG A 280 -46.55 -13.29 1.82
C ARG A 280 -47.30 -14.11 2.87
N PHE A 281 -46.60 -14.81 3.76
CA PHE A 281 -47.22 -15.50 4.91
C PHE A 281 -48.00 -14.53 5.80
N TYR A 282 -47.41 -13.37 6.12
CA TYR A 282 -48.05 -12.35 6.95
C TYR A 282 -49.40 -11.92 6.36
N ASN A 283 -49.41 -11.59 5.06
CA ASN A 283 -50.62 -11.14 4.37
C ASN A 283 -51.72 -12.21 4.34
N GLN A 284 -51.35 -13.48 4.46
CA GLN A 284 -52.31 -14.57 4.55
C GLN A 284 -52.86 -14.79 5.96
N ILE A 285 -52.03 -14.60 6.99
CA ILE A 285 -52.40 -14.79 8.41
C ILE A 285 -53.18 -13.59 8.96
N TRP A 286 -52.72 -12.36 8.68
CA TRP A 286 -53.35 -11.12 9.13
C TRP A 286 -54.09 -10.44 7.99
N ARG A 287 -55.36 -10.85 7.80
CA ARG A 287 -56.28 -10.25 6.80
C ARG A 287 -57.04 -9.03 7.31
N ASP A 288 -56.59 -8.44 8.43
CA ASP A 288 -57.25 -7.33 9.13
C ASP A 288 -57.00 -5.95 8.51
N GLY A 289 -56.22 -5.88 7.42
CA GLY A 289 -55.93 -4.63 6.70
C GLY A 289 -54.89 -3.73 7.38
N ASP A 290 -54.54 -4.00 8.64
CA ASP A 290 -53.47 -3.30 9.35
C ASP A 290 -52.10 -3.84 8.91
N ARG A 291 -51.50 -3.09 7.99
CA ARG A 291 -50.20 -3.36 7.35
C ARG A 291 -49.07 -2.45 7.86
N THR A 292 -49.37 -1.62 8.85
CA THR A 292 -48.38 -0.72 9.45
C THR A 292 -47.36 -1.52 10.26
N LEU A 293 -46.08 -1.24 10.06
CA LEU A 293 -45.02 -1.84 10.86
C LEU A 293 -44.95 -1.12 12.20
N ARG A 294 -45.08 -1.88 13.28
CA ARG A 294 -44.96 -1.41 14.66
C ARG A 294 -43.50 -1.48 15.05
N ILE A 295 -42.76 -0.47 14.64
CA ILE A 295 -41.33 -0.34 14.88
C ILE A 295 -41.14 0.65 16.03
N GLU A 296 -40.15 0.39 16.89
CA GLU A 296 -39.73 1.36 17.90
C GLU A 296 -39.29 2.67 17.23
N GLU A 297 -39.76 3.79 17.78
CA GLU A 297 -39.32 5.14 17.44
C GLU A 297 -37.78 5.23 17.59
N ASP A 298 -37.11 5.91 16.68
CA ASP A 298 -35.64 6.04 16.60
C ASP A 298 -34.80 4.78 16.33
N SER A 299 -35.41 3.62 16.11
CA SER A 299 -34.68 2.43 15.64
C SER A 299 -34.08 2.63 14.24
N ASP A 300 -33.04 1.87 13.90
CA ASP A 300 -32.39 1.94 12.57
C ASP A 300 -33.39 1.69 11.43
N VAL A 301 -34.36 0.81 11.66
CA VAL A 301 -35.43 0.53 10.70
C VAL A 301 -36.35 1.75 10.61
N SER A 302 -36.77 2.33 11.74
CA SER A 302 -37.61 3.54 11.73
C SER A 302 -36.91 4.69 10.99
N LYS A 303 -35.63 4.94 11.25
CA LYS A 303 -34.81 5.97 10.59
C LYS A 303 -34.67 5.71 9.10
N LEU A 304 -34.40 4.47 8.68
CA LEU A 304 -34.35 4.09 7.26
C LEU A 304 -35.65 4.46 6.53
N PHE A 305 -36.81 4.22 7.15
CA PHE A 305 -38.09 4.54 6.53
C PHE A 305 -38.50 6.02 6.66
N SER A 306 -38.23 6.68 7.80
CA SER A 306 -38.62 8.07 8.02
C SER A 306 -37.69 9.06 7.32
N GLU A 307 -36.37 8.84 7.36
CA GLU A 307 -35.36 9.75 6.82
C GLU A 307 -35.11 9.51 5.33
N SER A 308 -35.09 8.26 4.86
CA SER A 308 -34.77 7.97 3.45
C SER A 308 -36.00 7.92 2.53
N LEU A 309 -37.19 7.58 3.05
CA LEU A 309 -38.36 7.26 2.23
C LEU A 309 -39.53 8.24 2.40
N GLY A 310 -39.54 9.02 3.48
CA GLY A 310 -40.66 9.92 3.81
C GLY A 310 -42.03 9.21 3.86
N ALA A 311 -42.02 7.89 4.08
CA ALA A 311 -43.18 7.03 4.00
C ALA A 311 -43.39 6.28 5.32
N THR A 312 -44.63 5.93 5.63
CA THR A 312 -44.91 5.08 6.78
C THR A 312 -44.35 3.68 6.51
N PRO A 313 -43.55 3.10 7.44
CA PRO A 313 -43.04 1.76 7.27
C PRO A 313 -44.22 0.78 7.25
N THR A 314 -44.40 0.08 6.13
CA THR A 314 -45.42 -0.96 5.97
C THR A 314 -44.81 -2.26 5.48
N ILE A 315 -45.57 -3.34 5.60
CA ILE A 315 -45.13 -4.64 5.08
C ILE A 315 -45.04 -4.64 3.56
N ALA A 316 -45.95 -3.92 2.89
CA ALA A 316 -45.90 -3.76 1.44
C ALA A 316 -44.66 -2.98 0.99
N THR A 317 -44.21 -1.98 1.77
CA THR A 317 -42.97 -1.27 1.45
C THR A 317 -41.74 -2.17 1.63
N LEU A 318 -41.67 -2.98 2.70
CA LEU A 318 -40.59 -3.97 2.85
C LEU A 318 -40.56 -4.98 1.70
N ASP A 319 -41.73 -5.49 1.30
CA ASP A 319 -41.88 -6.45 0.19
C ASP A 319 -41.41 -5.86 -1.14
N SER A 320 -41.84 -4.63 -1.45
CA SER A 320 -41.43 -3.93 -2.68
C SER A 320 -39.93 -3.64 -2.71
N LEU A 321 -39.35 -3.20 -1.59
CA LEU A 321 -37.91 -2.90 -1.50
C LEU A 321 -37.08 -4.19 -1.60
N ALA A 322 -37.50 -5.27 -0.94
CA ALA A 322 -36.84 -6.56 -1.06
C ALA A 322 -36.88 -7.09 -2.50
N SER A 323 -38.01 -6.94 -3.19
CA SER A 323 -38.14 -7.32 -4.60
C SER A 323 -37.23 -6.51 -5.51
N GLU A 324 -37.16 -5.19 -5.32
CA GLU A 324 -36.27 -4.36 -6.15
C GLU A 324 -34.79 -4.61 -5.83
N ALA A 325 -34.43 -4.83 -4.56
CA ALA A 325 -33.06 -5.19 -4.18
C ALA A 325 -32.60 -6.51 -4.83
N ILE A 326 -33.50 -7.49 -4.93
CA ILE A 326 -33.24 -8.74 -5.67
C ILE A 326 -32.98 -8.43 -7.14
N ARG A 327 -33.89 -7.67 -7.76
CA ARG A 327 -33.82 -7.30 -9.17
C ARG A 327 -32.57 -6.49 -9.51
N ASP A 328 -32.18 -5.55 -8.66
CA ASP A 328 -30.99 -4.73 -8.85
C ASP A 328 -29.70 -5.53 -8.69
N SER A 329 -29.67 -6.49 -7.76
CA SER A 329 -28.55 -7.43 -7.64
C SER A 329 -28.41 -8.31 -8.89
N GLU A 330 -29.51 -8.80 -9.46
CA GLU A 330 -29.53 -9.55 -10.73
C GLU A 330 -29.00 -8.71 -11.90
N LYS A 331 -29.49 -7.47 -12.03
CA LYS A 331 -29.00 -6.54 -13.06
C LYS A 331 -27.52 -6.22 -12.88
N ALA A 332 -27.06 -6.01 -11.65
CA ALA A 332 -25.67 -5.71 -11.34
C ALA A 332 -24.74 -6.88 -11.68
N ILE A 333 -25.13 -8.12 -11.39
CA ILE A 333 -24.40 -9.32 -11.82
C ILE A 333 -24.39 -9.46 -13.34
N SER A 334 -25.53 -9.25 -14.00
CA SER A 334 -25.59 -9.29 -15.48
C SER A 334 -24.68 -8.23 -16.12
N ALA A 335 -24.66 -7.02 -15.57
CA ALA A 335 -23.77 -5.95 -16.01
C ALA A 335 -22.30 -6.29 -15.73
N PHE A 336 -21.99 -6.86 -14.57
CA PHE A 336 -20.67 -7.35 -14.22
C PHE A 336 -20.16 -8.35 -15.27
N GLU A 337 -20.96 -9.37 -15.60
CA GLU A 337 -20.57 -10.40 -16.57
C GLU A 337 -20.30 -9.80 -17.96
N PHE A 338 -21.18 -8.92 -18.42
CA PHE A 338 -21.00 -8.20 -19.69
C PHE A 338 -19.72 -7.35 -19.72
N LEU A 339 -19.43 -6.60 -18.66
CA LEU A 339 -18.22 -5.77 -18.57
C LEU A 339 -16.96 -6.62 -18.52
N LEU A 340 -16.99 -7.73 -17.77
CA LEU A 340 -15.88 -8.67 -17.68
C LEU A 340 -15.56 -9.29 -19.05
N GLU A 341 -16.58 -9.69 -19.81
CA GLU A 341 -16.43 -10.21 -21.17
C GLU A 341 -15.80 -9.21 -22.15
N ARG A 342 -16.05 -7.91 -21.95
CA ARG A 342 -15.44 -6.84 -22.76
C ARG A 342 -14.00 -6.50 -22.34
N GLY A 343 -13.54 -7.02 -21.20
CA GLY A 343 -12.26 -6.67 -20.58
C GLY A 343 -12.30 -5.32 -19.85
N GLU A 344 -13.49 -4.84 -19.51
CA GLU A 344 -13.74 -3.63 -18.72
C GLU A 344 -13.75 -4.00 -17.22
N ILE A 345 -12.62 -4.51 -16.73
CA ILE A 345 -12.49 -5.12 -15.40
C ILE A 345 -12.67 -4.08 -14.28
N HIS A 346 -12.31 -2.82 -14.51
CA HIS A 346 -12.46 -1.78 -13.50
C HIS A 346 -13.94 -1.58 -13.15
N ASN A 347 -14.77 -1.29 -14.15
CA ASN A 347 -16.21 -1.11 -13.97
C ASN A 347 -16.89 -2.42 -13.53
N ALA A 348 -16.43 -3.57 -14.05
CA ALA A 348 -16.91 -4.87 -13.59
C ALA A 348 -16.70 -5.04 -12.08
N SER A 349 -15.52 -4.69 -11.56
CA SER A 349 -15.22 -4.79 -10.12
C SER A 349 -16.17 -3.94 -9.27
N GLN A 350 -16.58 -2.76 -9.75
CA GLN A 350 -17.54 -1.90 -9.07
C GLN A 350 -18.95 -2.50 -9.06
N ARG A 351 -19.41 -3.02 -10.21
CA ARG A 351 -20.74 -3.69 -10.29
C ARG A 351 -20.80 -4.93 -9.41
N LEU A 352 -19.70 -5.70 -9.34
CA LEU A 352 -19.63 -6.88 -8.47
C LEU A 352 -19.65 -6.49 -6.98
N MET A 353 -18.93 -5.43 -6.60
CA MET A 353 -18.98 -4.91 -5.23
C MET A 353 -20.38 -4.41 -4.87
N GLU A 354 -21.05 -3.68 -5.77
CA GLU A 354 -22.42 -3.23 -5.60
C GLU A 354 -23.38 -4.41 -5.40
N ALA A 355 -23.32 -5.42 -6.27
CA ALA A 355 -24.14 -6.62 -6.16
C ALA A 355 -23.91 -7.35 -4.84
N PHE A 356 -22.65 -7.48 -4.40
CA PHE A 356 -22.29 -8.11 -3.13
C PHE A 356 -22.76 -7.29 -1.92
N ALA A 357 -22.52 -5.98 -1.94
CA ALA A 357 -22.92 -5.07 -0.87
C ALA A 357 -24.46 -5.03 -0.73
N LEU A 358 -25.19 -5.11 -1.83
CA LEU A 358 -26.64 -5.17 -1.82
C LEU A 358 -27.16 -6.55 -1.40
N GLY A 359 -26.67 -7.61 -2.04
CA GLY A 359 -27.32 -8.92 -2.05
C GLY A 359 -26.38 -10.11 -1.93
N GLU A 360 -25.39 -10.06 -1.02
CA GLU A 360 -24.41 -11.12 -0.76
C GLU A 360 -24.98 -12.56 -0.73
N TYR A 361 -26.20 -12.73 -0.21
CA TYR A 361 -26.84 -14.04 -0.04
C TYR A 361 -27.81 -14.41 -1.16
N LEU A 362 -27.98 -13.55 -2.15
CA LEU A 362 -28.86 -13.80 -3.28
C LEU A 362 -28.20 -14.75 -4.27
N THR A 363 -29.04 -15.57 -4.91
CA THR A 363 -28.61 -16.58 -5.89
C THR A 363 -27.59 -16.07 -6.90
N PRO A 364 -27.81 -14.95 -7.63
CA PRO A 364 -26.88 -14.52 -8.69
C PRO A 364 -25.48 -14.20 -8.18
N VAL A 365 -25.37 -13.75 -6.93
CA VAL A 365 -24.10 -13.43 -6.27
C VAL A 365 -23.46 -14.73 -5.76
N ALA A 366 -24.22 -15.55 -5.03
CA ALA A 366 -23.72 -16.79 -4.42
C ALA A 366 -23.25 -17.83 -5.46
N THR A 367 -23.91 -17.91 -6.62
CA THR A 367 -23.57 -18.89 -7.68
C THR A 367 -22.52 -18.38 -8.65
N LEU A 368 -21.95 -17.19 -8.45
CA LEU A 368 -20.99 -16.63 -9.40
C LEU A 368 -19.71 -17.49 -9.46
N PRO A 369 -19.26 -17.91 -10.65
CA PRO A 369 -18.07 -18.75 -10.79
C PRO A 369 -16.81 -18.13 -10.19
N ARG A 370 -16.05 -18.93 -9.44
CA ARG A 370 -14.80 -18.49 -8.80
C ARG A 370 -13.81 -17.88 -9.81
N GLU A 371 -13.73 -18.41 -11.02
CA GLU A 371 -12.82 -17.91 -12.05
C GLU A 371 -13.10 -16.44 -12.40
N LYS A 372 -14.38 -16.05 -12.55
CA LYS A 372 -14.78 -14.66 -12.78
C LYS A 372 -14.41 -13.78 -11.58
N LYS A 373 -14.65 -14.27 -10.36
CA LYS A 373 -14.27 -13.59 -9.10
C LYS A 373 -12.77 -13.37 -8.96
N ARG A 374 -11.96 -14.36 -9.35
CA ARG A 374 -10.49 -14.34 -9.31
C ARG A 374 -9.88 -13.26 -10.22
N GLN A 375 -10.51 -12.96 -11.36
CA GLN A 375 -10.07 -11.88 -12.24
C GLN A 375 -10.21 -10.52 -11.55
N VAL A 376 -11.36 -10.27 -10.92
CA VAL A 376 -11.60 -9.07 -10.11
C VAL A 376 -10.63 -9.00 -8.93
N GLN A 377 -10.38 -10.12 -8.25
CA GLN A 377 -9.43 -10.15 -7.14
C GLN A 377 -8.02 -9.74 -7.55
N GLY A 378 -7.51 -10.25 -8.68
CA GLY A 378 -6.19 -9.89 -9.20
C GLY A 378 -6.10 -8.39 -9.44
N TYR A 379 -7.09 -7.84 -10.13
CA TYR A 379 -7.20 -6.41 -10.39
C TYR A 379 -7.23 -5.56 -9.10
N ILE A 380 -8.08 -5.92 -8.13
CA ILE A 380 -8.18 -5.20 -6.84
C ILE A 380 -6.87 -5.30 -6.05
N THR A 381 -6.17 -6.43 -6.13
CA THR A 381 -4.87 -6.61 -5.45
C THR A 381 -3.84 -5.64 -6.01
N ASP A 382 -3.68 -5.59 -7.34
CA ASP A 382 -2.75 -4.68 -8.00
C ASP A 382 -3.09 -3.21 -7.73
N LEU A 383 -4.39 -2.91 -7.63
CA LEU A 383 -4.89 -1.59 -7.32
C LEU A 383 -4.56 -1.19 -5.86
N ASN A 384 -4.77 -2.09 -4.90
CA ASN A 384 -4.35 -1.87 -3.50
C ASN A 384 -2.82 -1.69 -3.39
N LEU A 385 -2.04 -2.44 -4.17
CA LEU A 385 -0.58 -2.28 -4.23
C LEU A 385 -0.19 -0.90 -4.79
N LEU A 386 -0.89 -0.42 -5.82
CA LEU A 386 -0.65 0.91 -6.38
C LEU A 386 -0.92 1.99 -5.33
N TYR A 387 -2.03 1.87 -4.61
CA TYR A 387 -2.35 2.77 -3.51
C TYR A 387 -1.27 2.76 -2.42
N GLY A 388 -0.80 1.58 -2.01
CA GLY A 388 0.29 1.43 -1.05
C GLY A 388 1.60 2.06 -1.53
N ALA A 389 1.95 1.89 -2.81
CA ALA A 389 3.14 2.50 -3.42
C ALA A 389 3.05 4.04 -3.44
N MET A 390 1.89 4.59 -3.80
CA MET A 390 1.63 6.03 -3.78
C MET A 390 1.75 6.61 -2.36
N GLN A 391 1.18 5.94 -1.35
CA GLN A 391 1.32 6.34 0.05
C GLN A 391 2.77 6.28 0.55
N ALA A 392 3.51 5.26 0.14
CA ALA A 392 4.92 5.11 0.46
C ALA A 392 5.82 6.07 -0.34
N ARG A 393 5.27 6.87 -1.26
CA ARG A 393 5.99 7.75 -2.19
C ARG A 393 6.99 6.98 -3.07
N ASP A 394 6.72 5.71 -3.32
CA ASP A 394 7.47 4.87 -4.26
C ASP A 394 6.87 5.00 -5.65
N TYR A 395 7.17 6.13 -6.30
CA TYR A 395 6.61 6.44 -7.61
C TYR A 395 7.17 5.57 -8.73
N GLY A 396 8.34 4.97 -8.54
CA GLY A 396 8.90 3.98 -9.48
C GLY A 396 8.01 2.74 -9.53
N ARG A 397 7.72 2.16 -8.36
CA ARG A 397 6.80 1.02 -8.26
C ARG A 397 5.37 1.38 -8.68
N ALA A 398 4.90 2.58 -8.37
CA ALA A 398 3.60 3.06 -8.81
C ALA A 398 3.48 3.07 -10.35
N GLN A 399 4.51 3.52 -11.07
CA GLN A 399 4.52 3.56 -12.54
C GLN A 399 4.45 2.15 -13.17
N GLU A 400 5.15 1.18 -12.58
CA GLU A 400 5.08 -0.23 -13.00
C GLU A 400 3.67 -0.79 -12.82
N LEU A 401 3.04 -0.53 -11.66
CA LEU A 401 1.70 -1.00 -11.34
C LEU A 401 0.63 -0.34 -12.23
N ILE A 402 0.75 0.95 -12.52
CA ILE A 402 -0.12 1.65 -13.49
C ILE A 402 -0.02 0.95 -14.86
N THR A 403 1.18 0.61 -15.31
CA THR A 403 1.39 -0.06 -16.60
C THR A 403 0.76 -1.46 -16.60
N SER A 404 0.94 -2.23 -15.52
CA SER A 404 0.29 -3.54 -15.33
C SER A 404 -1.24 -3.44 -15.36
N LEU A 405 -1.80 -2.48 -14.62
CA LEU A 405 -3.26 -2.26 -14.53
C LEU A 405 -3.88 -1.85 -15.88
N LYS A 406 -3.18 -1.04 -16.69
CA LYS A 406 -3.61 -0.69 -18.05
C LYS A 406 -3.64 -1.90 -18.98
N ALA A 407 -2.68 -2.82 -18.81
CA ALA A 407 -2.64 -4.05 -19.59
C ALA A 407 -3.73 -5.04 -19.15
N ALA A 408 -4.03 -5.10 -17.85
CA ALA A 408 -5.04 -5.99 -17.29
C ALA A 408 -6.48 -5.52 -17.56
N ALA A 409 -6.75 -4.21 -17.49
CA ALA A 409 -8.10 -3.64 -17.59
C ALA A 409 -8.14 -2.47 -18.58
N LYS A 410 -8.96 -2.61 -19.64
CA LYS A 410 -9.05 -1.60 -20.72
C LYS A 410 -9.61 -0.26 -20.24
N ASP A 411 -10.45 -0.30 -19.22
CA ASP A 411 -11.19 0.84 -18.66
C ASP A 411 -10.54 1.39 -17.38
N PHE A 412 -9.32 0.96 -17.05
CA PHE A 412 -8.60 1.51 -15.91
C PHE A 412 -8.35 3.03 -16.09
N PRO A 413 -8.77 3.89 -15.15
CA PRO A 413 -8.59 5.34 -15.27
C PRO A 413 -7.16 5.77 -14.90
N ALA A 414 -6.20 5.39 -15.74
CA ALA A 414 -4.79 5.65 -15.54
C ALA A 414 -4.44 7.14 -15.43
N ALA A 415 -5.16 8.02 -16.14
CA ALA A 415 -4.84 9.44 -16.25
C ALA A 415 -4.69 10.15 -14.90
N LYS A 416 -5.50 9.78 -13.90
CA LYS A 416 -5.41 10.38 -12.56
C LYS A 416 -4.14 9.92 -11.83
N ALA A 417 -3.83 8.63 -11.89
CA ALA A 417 -2.65 8.06 -11.25
C ALA A 417 -1.37 8.53 -11.95
N GLU A 418 -1.35 8.50 -13.29
CA GLU A 418 -0.24 9.01 -14.12
C GLU A 418 0.01 10.50 -13.85
N GLY A 419 -1.05 11.32 -13.80
CA GLY A 419 -0.93 12.75 -13.51
C GLY A 419 -0.36 13.02 -12.11
N ALA A 420 -0.77 12.26 -11.10
CA ALA A 420 -0.23 12.37 -9.75
C ALA A 420 1.25 11.97 -9.70
N VAL A 421 1.61 10.81 -10.25
CA VAL A 421 3.01 10.34 -10.32
C VAL A 421 3.89 11.34 -11.07
N ALA A 422 3.45 11.82 -12.24
CA ALA A 422 4.19 12.81 -13.02
C ALA A 422 4.35 14.14 -12.26
N GLY A 423 3.31 14.59 -11.55
CA GLY A 423 3.37 15.81 -10.73
C GLY A 423 4.37 15.71 -9.58
N TYR A 424 4.34 14.63 -8.82
CA TYR A 424 5.25 14.45 -7.68
C TYR A 424 6.70 14.20 -8.11
N THR A 425 6.92 13.39 -9.15
CA THR A 425 8.28 13.15 -9.68
C THR A 425 8.88 14.44 -10.24
N LEU A 426 8.12 15.22 -11.02
CA LEU A 426 8.55 16.53 -11.50
C LEU A 426 8.86 17.51 -10.35
N ALA A 427 7.99 17.58 -9.33
CA ALA A 427 8.21 18.47 -8.19
C ALA A 427 9.49 18.11 -7.42
N SER A 428 9.76 16.82 -7.22
CA SER A 428 11.02 16.37 -6.63
C SER A 428 12.23 16.71 -7.52
N ASP A 429 12.11 16.52 -8.82
CA ASP A 429 13.19 16.81 -9.77
C ASP A 429 13.54 18.31 -9.78
N LEU A 430 12.54 19.18 -9.78
CA LEU A 430 12.73 20.63 -9.73
C LEU A 430 13.43 21.06 -8.43
N ALA A 431 13.08 20.46 -7.29
CA ALA A 431 13.76 20.73 -6.02
C ALA A 431 15.24 20.28 -6.04
N ILE A 432 15.57 19.19 -6.73
CA ILE A 432 16.98 18.77 -6.91
C ILE A 432 17.73 19.75 -7.81
N GLU A 433 17.11 20.22 -8.90
CA GLU A 433 17.71 21.23 -9.77
C GLU A 433 17.93 22.56 -9.04
N GLU A 434 17.00 22.97 -8.19
CA GLU A 434 17.16 24.13 -7.31
C GLU A 434 18.32 23.95 -6.32
N ALA A 435 18.49 22.74 -5.78
CA ALA A 435 19.63 22.44 -4.92
C ALA A 435 20.96 22.55 -5.67
N LYS A 436 21.05 22.05 -6.90
CA LYS A 436 22.24 22.19 -7.77
C LYS A 436 22.54 23.66 -8.04
N ALA A 437 21.52 24.45 -8.40
CA ALA A 437 21.67 25.89 -8.65
C ALA A 437 22.14 26.63 -7.38
N SER A 438 21.60 26.27 -6.21
CA SER A 438 21.99 26.86 -4.92
C SER A 438 23.44 26.54 -4.56
N LEU A 439 23.92 25.32 -4.83
CA LEU A 439 25.35 24.98 -4.65
C LEU A 439 26.26 25.81 -5.56
N LEU A 440 25.91 25.97 -6.83
CA LEU A 440 26.65 26.82 -7.77
C LEU A 440 26.68 28.29 -7.30
N ALA A 441 25.60 28.76 -6.69
CA ALA A 441 25.49 30.08 -6.09
C ALA A 441 26.17 30.20 -4.70
N LYS A 442 26.87 29.16 -4.23
CA LYS A 442 27.51 29.07 -2.90
C LYS A 442 26.54 29.21 -1.71
N GLN A 443 25.29 28.80 -1.89
CA GLN A 443 24.22 28.83 -0.89
C GLN A 443 23.94 27.41 -0.36
N SER A 444 24.88 26.86 0.41
CA SER A 444 24.84 25.47 0.89
C SER A 444 23.62 25.16 1.77
N ASP A 445 23.18 26.11 2.60
CA ASP A 445 22.01 25.93 3.47
C ASP A 445 20.73 25.75 2.64
N LYS A 446 20.53 26.59 1.61
CA LYS A 446 19.39 26.45 0.70
C LYS A 446 19.44 25.17 -0.11
N ALA A 447 20.64 24.76 -0.55
CA ALA A 447 20.80 23.48 -1.24
C ALA A 447 20.37 22.30 -0.35
N ALA A 448 20.72 22.32 0.94
CA ALA A 448 20.32 21.28 1.89
C ALA A 448 18.79 21.27 2.12
N GLU A 449 18.17 22.45 2.21
CA GLU A 449 16.70 22.58 2.32
C GLU A 449 15.99 22.02 1.09
N SER A 450 16.41 22.40 -0.12
CA SER A 450 15.81 21.91 -1.37
C SER A 450 15.97 20.39 -1.54
N ILE A 451 17.11 19.80 -1.14
CA ILE A 451 17.27 18.33 -1.12
C ILE A 451 16.37 17.67 -0.10
N LYS A 452 16.22 18.25 1.10
CA LYS A 452 15.28 17.73 2.10
C LYS A 452 13.85 17.76 1.57
N GLN A 453 13.45 18.81 0.86
CA GLN A 453 12.16 18.88 0.19
C GLN A 453 12.03 17.80 -0.88
N ALA A 454 13.01 17.65 -1.77
CA ALA A 454 13.03 16.61 -2.80
C ALA A 454 12.89 15.20 -2.21
N ALA A 455 13.73 14.85 -1.24
CA ALA A 455 13.70 13.55 -0.56
C ALA A 455 12.41 13.34 0.23
N SER A 456 11.77 14.39 0.72
CA SER A 456 10.44 14.27 1.30
C SER A 456 9.42 13.90 0.22
N ILE A 457 9.41 14.57 -0.94
CA ILE A 457 8.43 14.34 -2.01
C ILE A 457 8.62 12.94 -2.60
N TRP A 458 9.83 12.58 -3.02
CA TRP A 458 10.16 11.29 -3.60
C TRP A 458 11.47 10.75 -3.01
N PRO A 459 11.40 9.97 -1.93
CA PRO A 459 12.58 9.47 -1.23
C PRO A 459 13.50 8.59 -2.08
N THR A 460 12.92 7.86 -3.03
CA THR A 460 13.62 6.94 -3.93
C THR A 460 13.98 7.58 -5.28
N ASN A 461 13.95 8.92 -5.39
CA ASN A 461 14.34 9.60 -6.62
C ASN A 461 15.81 9.29 -6.97
N PRO A 462 16.10 8.66 -8.14
CA PRO A 462 17.47 8.31 -8.52
C PRO A 462 18.41 9.53 -8.61
N LYS A 463 17.88 10.72 -8.89
CA LYS A 463 18.67 11.96 -8.97
C LYS A 463 19.21 12.42 -7.61
N LEU A 464 18.69 11.91 -6.49
CA LEU A 464 19.25 12.20 -5.17
C LEU A 464 20.64 11.58 -5.01
N GLU A 465 20.84 10.35 -5.51
CA GLU A 465 22.16 9.71 -5.51
C GLU A 465 23.10 10.41 -6.49
N GLU A 466 22.61 10.84 -7.66
CA GLU A 466 23.40 11.66 -8.59
C GLU A 466 23.89 12.96 -7.92
N PHE A 467 23.00 13.66 -7.21
CA PHE A 467 23.34 14.87 -6.47
C PHE A 467 24.39 14.59 -5.38
N LYS A 468 24.24 13.52 -4.61
CA LYS A 468 25.20 13.12 -3.58
C LYS A 468 26.59 12.85 -4.16
N ASN A 469 26.66 12.14 -5.30
CA ASN A 469 27.91 11.87 -6.00
C ASN A 469 28.56 13.16 -6.54
N MET A 470 27.74 14.10 -7.03
CA MET A 470 28.20 15.43 -7.46
C MET A 470 28.78 16.24 -6.29
N VAL A 471 28.15 16.20 -5.11
CA VAL A 471 28.65 16.88 -3.91
C VAL A 471 29.95 16.24 -3.43
N GLY A 472 30.03 14.90 -3.39
CA GLY A 472 31.23 14.17 -2.99
C GLY A 472 32.43 14.50 -3.89
N SER A 473 32.24 14.40 -5.21
CA SER A 473 33.29 14.75 -6.18
C SER A 473 33.69 16.24 -6.12
N SER A 474 32.75 17.14 -5.86
CA SER A 474 33.07 18.56 -5.66
C SER A 474 33.92 18.80 -4.42
N SER A 475 33.65 18.09 -3.32
CA SER A 475 34.44 18.16 -2.09
C SER A 475 35.86 17.64 -2.27
N GLU A 476 36.02 16.53 -2.99
CA GLU A 476 37.33 15.98 -3.35
C GLU A 476 38.12 17.00 -4.19
N LEU A 477 37.48 17.61 -5.19
CA LEU A 477 38.11 18.60 -6.06
C LEU A 477 38.55 19.86 -5.30
N VAL A 478 37.76 20.33 -4.32
CA VAL A 478 38.16 21.42 -3.42
C VAL A 478 39.35 21.02 -2.55
N THR A 479 39.38 19.79 -2.05
CA THR A 479 40.49 19.28 -1.25
C THR A 479 41.78 19.23 -2.07
N SER A 480 41.73 18.66 -3.28
CA SER A 480 42.88 18.63 -4.20
C SER A 480 43.33 20.04 -4.63
N ARG A 481 42.42 21.02 -4.75
CA ARG A 481 42.80 22.43 -4.97
C ARG A 481 43.58 23.01 -3.79
N ASN A 482 43.09 22.80 -2.57
CA ASN A 482 43.76 23.28 -1.37
C ASN A 482 45.12 22.60 -1.16
N ASP A 483 45.21 21.30 -1.46
CA ASP A 483 46.47 20.55 -1.41
C ASP A 483 47.46 21.05 -2.45
N PHE A 484 47.01 21.38 -3.66
CA PHE A 484 47.84 22.01 -4.68
C PHE A 484 48.41 23.34 -4.17
N ASP A 485 47.56 24.22 -3.63
CA ASP A 485 47.99 25.53 -3.11
C ASP A 485 48.97 25.39 -1.94
N ARG A 486 48.70 24.44 -1.03
CA ARG A 486 49.58 24.13 0.09
C ARG A 486 50.95 23.66 -0.41
N LEU A 487 51.01 22.65 -1.28
CA LEU A 487 52.26 22.14 -1.83
C LEU A 487 53.02 23.21 -2.64
N LEU A 488 52.29 24.10 -3.32
CA LEU A 488 52.88 25.23 -4.05
C LEU A 488 53.55 26.20 -3.08
N SER A 489 52.89 26.54 -1.97
CA SER A 489 53.46 27.39 -0.91
C SER A 489 54.65 26.74 -0.19
N GLU A 490 54.63 25.41 -0.03
CA GLU A 490 55.72 24.63 0.54
C GLU A 490 56.88 24.42 -0.46
N SER A 491 56.76 24.91 -1.70
CA SER A 491 57.72 24.68 -2.80
C SER A 491 57.97 23.19 -3.08
N ASN A 492 57.00 22.33 -2.78
CA ASN A 492 57.10 20.89 -3.00
C ASN A 492 56.71 20.51 -4.44
N TYR A 493 57.47 21.05 -5.40
CA TYR A 493 57.19 20.94 -6.83
C TYR A 493 57.18 19.50 -7.34
N ARG A 494 57.98 18.61 -6.72
CA ARG A 494 58.09 17.21 -7.11
C ARG A 494 56.83 16.42 -6.80
N GLU A 495 56.24 16.63 -5.62
CA GLU A 495 54.95 16.01 -5.28
C GLU A 495 53.82 16.57 -6.15
N ILE A 496 53.88 17.86 -6.49
CA ILE A 496 52.94 18.48 -7.45
C ILE A 496 53.01 17.78 -8.81
N ALA A 497 54.21 17.62 -9.39
CA ALA A 497 54.35 16.97 -10.69
C ALA A 497 53.90 15.51 -10.66
N LYS A 498 54.24 14.77 -9.60
CA LYS A 498 53.84 13.38 -9.43
C LYS A 498 52.30 13.22 -9.43
N ARG A 499 51.61 13.97 -8.57
CA ARG A 499 50.13 13.93 -8.50
C ARG A 499 49.47 14.49 -9.76
N ALA A 500 50.15 15.38 -10.49
CA ALA A 500 49.69 15.84 -11.79
C ALA A 500 49.80 14.77 -12.89
N GLU A 501 50.84 13.92 -12.87
CA GLU A 501 50.94 12.76 -13.76
C GLU A 501 49.83 11.73 -13.50
N GLU A 502 49.43 11.59 -12.22
CA GLU A 502 48.28 10.77 -11.81
C GLU A 502 46.92 11.42 -12.19
N GLY A 503 46.93 12.67 -12.69
CA GLY A 503 45.75 13.39 -13.18
C GLY A 503 44.99 14.19 -12.12
N GLU A 504 45.35 14.09 -10.84
CA GLU A 504 44.65 14.72 -9.71
C GLU A 504 44.64 16.25 -9.85
N PHE A 505 45.83 16.86 -9.98
CA PHE A 505 45.92 18.33 -10.05
C PHE A 505 45.48 18.90 -11.39
N ILE A 506 45.49 18.13 -12.48
CA ILE A 506 45.00 18.58 -13.79
C ILE A 506 43.50 18.93 -13.72
N LEU A 507 42.72 18.12 -12.98
CA LEU A 507 41.30 18.39 -12.76
C LEU A 507 41.09 19.50 -11.73
N ALA A 508 41.89 19.51 -10.67
CA ALA A 508 41.81 20.53 -9.62
C ALA A 508 42.05 21.94 -10.18
N VAL A 509 43.07 22.18 -11.00
CA VAL A 509 43.39 23.54 -11.48
C VAL A 509 42.52 24.01 -12.66
N ARG A 510 41.67 23.14 -13.21
CA ARG A 510 40.86 23.45 -14.41
C ARG A 510 39.96 24.66 -14.17
N GLY A 511 40.01 25.61 -15.11
CA GLY A 511 39.23 26.85 -15.07
C GLY A 511 39.86 27.98 -14.25
N ASP A 512 41.03 27.75 -13.66
CA ASP A 512 41.85 28.76 -12.97
C ASP A 512 43.13 28.99 -13.77
N GLU A 513 43.24 30.15 -14.42
CA GLU A 513 44.35 30.45 -15.34
C GLU A 513 45.70 30.49 -14.61
N GLU A 514 45.75 31.04 -13.39
CA GLU A 514 46.98 31.17 -12.61
C GLU A 514 47.48 29.80 -12.16
N ARG A 515 46.62 28.98 -11.56
CA ARG A 515 46.99 27.63 -11.11
C ARG A 515 47.34 26.72 -12.28
N THR A 516 46.63 26.86 -13.40
CA THR A 516 46.93 26.09 -14.63
C THR A 516 48.32 26.47 -15.18
N ALA A 517 48.66 27.75 -15.20
CA ALA A 517 49.97 28.22 -15.62
C ALA A 517 51.09 27.70 -14.69
N ALA A 518 50.89 27.81 -13.37
CA ALA A 518 51.84 27.31 -12.37
C ALA A 518 52.09 25.80 -12.53
N LEU A 519 51.03 24.99 -12.66
CA LEU A 519 51.15 23.55 -12.85
C LEU A 519 51.92 23.19 -14.13
N LYS A 520 51.65 23.90 -15.23
CA LYS A 520 52.35 23.71 -16.51
C LYS A 520 53.83 24.06 -16.40
N GLN A 521 54.17 25.15 -15.71
CA GLN A 521 55.55 25.57 -15.52
C GLN A 521 56.31 24.55 -14.64
N ILE A 522 55.73 24.11 -13.52
CA ILE A 522 56.32 23.11 -12.62
C ILE A 522 56.61 21.80 -13.36
N THR A 523 55.62 21.27 -14.08
CA THR A 523 55.77 20.01 -14.83
C THR A 523 56.80 20.13 -15.96
N SER A 524 56.88 21.28 -16.63
CA SER A 524 57.90 21.53 -17.65
C SER A 524 59.32 21.59 -17.07
N ASN A 525 59.49 22.34 -15.97
CA ASN A 525 60.78 22.49 -15.29
C ASN A 525 61.27 21.13 -14.78
N LEU A 526 60.40 20.33 -14.15
CA LEU A 526 60.78 19.02 -13.65
C LEU A 526 61.10 18.02 -14.76
N ARG A 527 60.42 18.08 -15.90
CA ARG A 527 60.80 17.27 -17.08
C ARG A 527 62.20 17.62 -17.57
N LYS A 528 62.57 18.91 -17.58
CA LYS A 528 63.93 19.35 -17.94
C LYS A 528 64.96 18.79 -16.95
N ILE A 529 64.69 18.90 -15.65
CA ILE A 529 65.58 18.37 -14.59
C ILE A 529 65.73 16.85 -14.70
N GLU A 530 64.63 16.09 -14.76
CA GLU A 530 64.65 14.62 -14.84
C GLU A 530 65.32 14.13 -16.14
N GLY A 531 65.10 14.82 -17.26
CA GLY A 531 65.79 14.52 -18.52
C GLY A 531 67.30 14.68 -18.40
N ALA A 532 67.77 15.75 -17.75
CA ALA A 532 69.19 15.96 -17.51
C ALA A 532 69.80 14.91 -16.56
N ILE A 533 69.10 14.58 -15.47
CA ILE A 533 69.51 13.51 -14.54
C ILE A 533 69.63 12.17 -15.27
N MET A 534 68.65 11.83 -16.11
CA MET A 534 68.69 10.60 -16.90
C MET A 534 69.89 10.57 -17.85
N GLN A 535 70.15 11.67 -18.57
CA GLN A 535 71.29 11.79 -19.47
C GLN A 535 72.63 11.69 -18.74
N ALA A 536 72.77 12.39 -17.61
CA ALA A 536 73.97 12.34 -16.77
C ALA A 536 74.21 10.93 -16.21
N SER A 537 73.15 10.23 -15.80
CA SER A 537 73.25 8.82 -15.38
C SER A 537 73.80 7.93 -16.49
N GLU A 538 73.37 8.13 -17.74
CA GLU A 538 73.89 7.39 -18.89
C GLU A 538 75.36 7.72 -19.20
N PHE A 539 75.78 8.98 -19.06
CA PHE A 539 77.20 9.36 -19.17
C PHE A 539 78.04 8.69 -18.09
N SER A 540 77.61 8.74 -16.83
CA SER A 540 78.34 8.13 -15.72
C SER A 540 78.46 6.61 -15.88
N LYS A 541 77.41 5.90 -16.33
CA LYS A 541 77.46 4.46 -16.62
C LYS A 541 78.51 4.10 -17.69
N ARG A 542 78.82 5.03 -18.60
CA ARG A 542 79.83 4.86 -19.66
C ARG A 542 81.22 5.32 -19.23
N GLY A 543 81.40 5.71 -17.96
CA GLY A 543 82.65 6.23 -17.41
C GLY A 543 82.94 7.69 -17.74
N ALA A 544 81.98 8.41 -18.34
CA ALA A 544 82.11 9.83 -18.67
C ALA A 544 81.59 10.73 -17.52
N ASP A 545 82.21 10.59 -16.34
CA ASP A 545 81.74 11.26 -15.11
C ASP A 545 81.88 12.79 -15.18
N TYR A 546 82.90 13.33 -15.87
CA TYR A 546 83.08 14.79 -16.07
C TYR A 546 81.93 15.40 -16.87
N ALA A 547 81.57 14.77 -18.00
CA ALA A 547 80.42 15.18 -18.82
C ALA A 547 79.09 15.06 -18.06
N ALA A 548 78.94 14.01 -17.24
CA ALA A 548 77.76 13.83 -16.39
C ALA A 548 77.63 14.96 -15.36
N TYR A 549 78.73 15.32 -14.68
CA TYR A 549 78.74 16.39 -13.69
C TYR A 549 78.44 17.74 -14.33
N GLU A 550 79.13 18.08 -15.41
CA GLU A 550 78.98 19.38 -16.06
C GLU A 550 77.55 19.60 -16.56
N GLN A 551 76.92 18.56 -17.12
CA GLN A 551 75.53 18.64 -17.56
C GLN A 551 74.57 18.94 -16.40
N LEU A 552 74.77 18.33 -15.22
CA LEU A 552 73.93 18.60 -14.05
C LEU A 552 74.25 19.96 -13.42
N ALA A 553 75.53 20.37 -13.40
CA ALA A 553 75.96 21.65 -12.87
C ALA A 553 75.29 22.83 -13.61
N ARG A 554 75.19 22.75 -14.95
CA ARG A 554 74.46 23.77 -15.73
C ARG A 554 72.98 23.84 -15.38
N ILE A 555 72.34 22.69 -15.25
CA ILE A 555 70.92 22.63 -14.87
C ILE A 555 70.72 23.11 -13.43
N ARG A 556 71.73 22.96 -12.56
CA ARG A 556 71.72 23.45 -11.18
C ARG A 556 71.74 24.97 -11.08
N GLU A 557 72.35 25.66 -12.03
CA GLU A 557 72.28 27.14 -12.10
C GLU A 557 70.84 27.61 -12.30
N GLU A 558 70.07 26.92 -13.14
CA GLU A 558 68.66 27.22 -13.38
C GLU A 558 67.73 26.76 -12.25
N PHE A 559 68.07 25.65 -11.58
CA PHE A 559 67.26 25.02 -10.53
C PHE A 559 68.07 24.74 -9.25
N PRO A 560 68.52 25.78 -8.54
CA PRO A 560 69.44 25.65 -7.42
C PRO A 560 68.84 24.91 -6.21
N ASP A 561 67.53 25.00 -6.02
CA ASP A 561 66.84 24.47 -4.84
C ASP A 561 66.28 23.06 -5.05
N ASP A 562 66.49 22.43 -6.22
CA ASP A 562 65.95 21.08 -6.45
C ASP A 562 66.74 20.03 -5.64
N PRO A 563 66.09 19.28 -4.73
CA PRO A 563 66.81 18.42 -3.80
C PRO A 563 67.41 17.17 -4.47
N LYS A 564 66.74 16.63 -5.49
CA LYS A 564 67.21 15.41 -6.18
C LYS A 564 68.37 15.74 -7.11
N LEU A 565 68.28 16.83 -7.88
CA LEU A 565 69.37 17.33 -8.71
C LEU A 565 70.63 17.57 -7.86
N GLY A 566 70.47 18.20 -6.69
CA GLY A 566 71.58 18.45 -5.77
C GLY A 566 72.23 17.15 -5.31
N ARG A 567 71.43 16.17 -4.90
CA ARG A 567 71.94 14.84 -4.51
C ARG A 567 72.70 14.16 -5.65
N GLU A 568 72.20 14.18 -6.89
CA GLU A 568 72.89 13.55 -8.02
C GLU A 568 74.23 14.23 -8.33
N ILE A 569 74.31 15.56 -8.20
CA ILE A 569 75.57 16.31 -8.32
C ILE A 569 76.53 15.94 -7.19
N GLU A 570 76.06 15.87 -5.94
CA GLU A 570 76.86 15.48 -4.78
C GLU A 570 77.42 14.06 -4.92
N LEU A 571 76.69 13.13 -5.53
CA LEU A 571 77.15 11.77 -5.79
C LEU A 571 78.25 11.72 -6.87
N LEU A 572 78.22 12.64 -7.85
CA LEU A 572 79.24 12.75 -8.88
C LEU A 572 80.48 13.50 -8.39
N ALA A 573 80.33 14.49 -7.51
CA ALA A 573 81.41 15.40 -7.11
C ALA A 573 82.72 14.71 -6.64
N PRO A 574 82.71 13.62 -5.84
CA PRO A 574 83.94 12.92 -5.47
C PRO A 574 84.69 12.28 -6.65
N ARG A 575 83.98 11.93 -7.73
CA ARG A 575 84.56 11.25 -8.92
C ARG A 575 85.23 12.22 -9.88
N VAL A 576 84.86 13.49 -9.82
CA VAL A 576 85.38 14.57 -10.68
C VAL A 576 86.07 15.66 -9.85
N ALA A 577 86.56 15.29 -8.66
CA ALA A 577 86.98 16.25 -7.64
C ALA A 577 88.20 17.10 -8.01
N ASP A 578 89.05 16.62 -8.90
CA ASP A 578 90.15 17.37 -9.50
C ASP A 578 89.63 18.51 -10.40
N PHE A 579 88.69 18.19 -11.29
CA PHE A 579 88.02 19.16 -12.15
C PHE A 579 87.22 20.20 -11.34
N THR A 580 86.37 19.75 -10.40
CA THR A 580 85.53 20.69 -9.62
C THR A 580 86.35 21.61 -8.71
N LYS A 581 87.49 21.14 -8.17
CA LYS A 581 88.40 22.00 -7.39
C LYS A 581 89.02 23.10 -8.25
N ALA A 582 89.40 22.79 -9.49
CA ALA A 582 89.95 23.77 -10.42
C ALA A 582 88.90 24.86 -10.73
N ILE A 583 87.67 24.45 -11.04
CA ILE A 583 86.54 25.37 -11.26
C ILE A 583 86.24 26.21 -10.00
N ASP A 584 86.07 25.60 -8.82
CA ASP A 584 85.80 26.30 -7.56
C ASP A 584 86.89 27.33 -7.20
N ASN A 585 88.16 26.99 -7.43
CA ASN A 585 89.27 27.90 -7.20
C ASN A 585 89.22 29.08 -8.18
N ALA A 586 88.92 28.81 -9.45
CA ALA A 586 88.75 29.83 -10.47
C ALA A 586 87.61 30.81 -10.10
N GLU A 587 86.44 30.29 -9.72
CA GLU A 587 85.30 31.09 -9.28
C GLU A 587 85.60 31.91 -8.02
N LYS A 588 86.23 31.30 -7.01
CA LYS A 588 86.63 32.01 -5.77
C LYS A 588 87.57 33.17 -6.03
N LEU A 589 88.42 33.09 -7.05
CA LEU A 589 89.37 34.15 -7.42
C LEU A 589 88.71 35.23 -8.28
N LYS A 590 87.80 34.82 -9.18
CA LYS A 590 86.96 35.72 -9.99
C LYS A 590 86.03 36.56 -9.12
N ASN A 591 85.39 35.94 -8.13
CA ASN A 591 84.34 36.58 -7.31
C ASN A 591 84.86 37.30 -6.04
N ARG A 592 86.17 37.55 -5.94
CA ARG A 592 86.73 38.33 -4.82
C ARG A 592 86.35 39.81 -4.94
N ARG A 593 86.41 40.52 -3.81
CA ARG A 593 86.26 41.98 -3.76
C ARG A 593 87.22 42.70 -4.70
N GLU A 594 88.42 42.15 -4.86
CA GLU A 594 89.37 42.50 -5.93
C GLU A 594 89.58 41.25 -6.80
N PRO A 595 88.93 41.17 -7.96
CA PRO A 595 89.00 40.00 -8.84
C PRO A 595 90.43 39.72 -9.31
N GLN A 596 90.88 38.48 -9.12
CA GLN A 596 92.20 38.03 -9.61
C GLN A 596 92.03 37.30 -10.95
N LEU A 597 91.61 38.05 -11.98
CA LEU A 597 91.16 37.50 -13.25
C LEU A 597 92.20 36.61 -13.94
N ALA A 598 93.49 36.99 -13.91
CA ALA A 598 94.57 36.17 -14.50
C ALA A 598 94.77 34.83 -13.78
N SER A 599 94.65 34.83 -12.44
CA SER A 599 94.73 33.60 -11.64
C SER A 599 93.49 32.73 -11.79
N ALA A 600 92.31 33.36 -11.91
CA ALA A 600 91.07 32.65 -12.25
C ALA A 600 91.18 31.99 -13.63
N LEU A 601 91.68 32.70 -14.63
CA LEU A 601 91.91 32.18 -15.98
C LEU A 601 92.86 30.97 -15.98
N ALA A 602 93.94 31.02 -15.19
CA ALA A 602 94.87 29.89 -15.07
C ALA A 602 94.18 28.62 -14.51
N HIS A 603 93.29 28.77 -13.54
CA HIS A 603 92.53 27.64 -12.99
C HIS A 603 91.43 27.13 -13.94
N TYR A 604 90.82 27.99 -14.76
CA TYR A 604 89.92 27.51 -15.82
C TYR A 604 90.68 26.75 -16.92
N LEU A 605 91.89 27.19 -17.29
CA LEU A 605 92.77 26.46 -18.21
C LEU A 605 93.23 25.11 -17.61
N GLU A 606 93.47 25.05 -16.30
CA GLU A 606 93.72 23.81 -15.57
C GLU A 606 92.50 22.87 -15.64
N ALA A 607 91.29 23.40 -15.44
CA ALA A 607 90.06 22.63 -15.58
C ALA A 607 89.87 22.10 -17.01
N GLN A 608 90.16 22.91 -18.04
CA GLN A 608 90.13 22.50 -19.45
C GLN A 608 91.21 21.44 -19.74
N ALA A 609 92.36 21.48 -19.09
CA ALA A 609 93.36 20.42 -19.23
C ALA A 609 92.92 19.08 -18.62
N ILE A 610 92.13 19.12 -17.53
CA ILE A 610 91.56 17.92 -16.88
C ILE A 610 90.41 17.34 -17.72
N TYR A 611 89.53 18.19 -18.22
CA TYR A 611 88.44 17.82 -19.12
C TYR A 611 88.47 18.69 -20.40
N PRO A 612 89.15 18.23 -21.47
CA PRO A 612 89.35 19.01 -22.70
C PRO A 612 88.08 19.46 -23.40
N ASP A 613 87.02 18.65 -23.34
CA ASP A 613 85.72 18.94 -23.95
C ASP A 613 84.77 19.70 -22.99
N SER A 614 85.31 20.37 -21.96
CA SER A 614 84.52 21.15 -21.00
C SER A 614 84.08 22.47 -21.60
N GLU A 615 82.80 22.58 -21.96
CA GLU A 615 82.26 23.86 -22.44
C GLU A 615 82.05 24.86 -21.28
N LEU A 616 81.98 24.41 -20.02
CA LEU A 616 81.94 25.27 -18.82
C LEU A 616 83.28 25.98 -18.59
N ALA A 617 84.39 25.24 -18.71
CA ALA A 617 85.73 25.84 -18.63
C ALA A 617 85.97 26.77 -19.83
N GLU A 618 85.62 26.33 -21.04
CA GLU A 618 85.76 27.12 -22.27
C GLU A 618 84.98 28.44 -22.20
N ALA A 619 83.69 28.41 -21.86
CA ALA A 619 82.88 29.62 -21.76
C ALA A 619 83.42 30.62 -20.72
N ASN A 620 83.93 30.14 -19.58
CA ASN A 620 84.52 31.01 -18.56
C ASN A 620 85.89 31.56 -18.97
N ILE A 621 86.69 30.80 -19.74
CA ILE A 621 87.94 31.28 -20.35
C ILE A 621 87.62 32.43 -21.31
N GLU A 622 86.66 32.23 -22.22
CA GLU A 622 86.25 33.25 -23.20
C GLU A 622 85.75 34.53 -22.51
N MET A 623 84.83 34.41 -21.53
CA MET A 623 84.34 35.56 -20.76
C MET A 623 85.48 36.32 -20.06
N LEU A 624 86.42 35.62 -19.42
CA LEU A 624 87.53 36.26 -18.73
C LEU A 624 88.52 36.91 -19.71
N LEU A 625 88.73 36.31 -20.88
CA LEU A 625 89.58 36.91 -21.92
C LEU A 625 88.98 38.22 -22.43
N GLU A 626 87.66 38.27 -22.63
CA GLU A 626 86.96 39.52 -22.99
C GLU A 626 87.05 40.59 -21.88
N GLU A 627 86.96 40.18 -20.61
CA GLU A 627 87.03 41.10 -19.47
C GLU A 627 88.46 41.61 -19.19
N ILE A 628 89.48 40.78 -19.44
CA ILE A 628 90.90 41.14 -19.30
C ILE A 628 91.38 41.96 -20.50
N LEU A 629 90.82 41.74 -21.68
CA LEU A 629 91.14 42.43 -22.92
C LEU A 629 89.91 43.13 -23.53
N PRO A 630 89.30 44.14 -22.84
CA PRO A 630 88.14 44.82 -23.36
C PRO A 630 88.56 45.70 -24.56
N ASN A 631 88.17 45.25 -25.76
CA ASN A 631 88.47 45.79 -27.11
C ASN A 631 89.78 45.31 -27.74
N GLY A 632 89.67 44.18 -28.44
CA GLY A 632 90.37 43.95 -29.72
C GLY A 632 89.47 44.34 -30.88
#